data_AF-A0A432XDK6-F1
#
_entry.id   AF-A0A432XDK6-F1
#
_cell.length_a   1.000
_cell.length_b   1.000
_cell.length_c   1.000
_cell.angle_alpha   90.00
_cell.angle_beta   90.00
_cell.angle_gamma   90.00
#
_symmetry.space_group_name_H-M   'P 1'
#
loop_
_entity.id
_entity.type
_entity.pdbx_description
1 polymer ?
#
loop_
_entity_poly.entity_id
_entity_poly.type
_entity_poly.pdbx_seq_one_letter_code
_entity_poly.pdbx_strand_id
1 'polypeptide(L)'
;MKLLSKPLKLALVASVSALALNSCSSTDYEQMPSANQSQRVKSLVLHYTAIDYEKSVRALVEPKGLSSHYLVPERGDPSYQEDHIKVFQLVDEHARAWHAGDSYWQGRTELNDTSIGIEIVNVPQCQWDTRQQATRAEHGENRLCTFPDYDPEQIEAVIELSQQILARHPDIHPTAVVGHSDIAFMRKNDPGPRFPWYQLYQQGVGAWYEQDTLARYWRQFNQQPANIGLLQAAMRTYGYGVTETGVFDEQTRSVLSAFQMHFLPWSVNGENDSQTTAAVFALLERYFPKQLEPLWQRYQAESAAESEAKPATVAKVKHGQIDAVFPEPEEQRSSREWVNDKLPFKAYAGRSEITLSAEQDVIAEIQINGETLNLATPLQGDKTYNYSLKRRTEDGLNTLFVQSIQPEGSQLRVQIPYPTLIDATAEYRNAFRKVDELIEQDIADGFPGAVLVVVKDGKIIKQTAYGYAKRYNEQGELLDAPTPMTLATGFDIASNTKSFATAMAMMHLVERGLLDVNAPIYHYLPEYRGQGREARRVRDLLNHHSGYGPQVHFFDPENKLGKLFYSRDKEKTQRLLATKVPFRVGNGLQATYSDTGFKLLGTIIERIAGVPLDQYVEQHIYAPLGLHDTMFTPLRKGRLPSEFAATELNGNTRGGRVEFPGIRTYTLQGEVHDEKAFYSMQGVAGHAGLFSTGPDLAVLVQALLNGGGYGNVHLFENSVLDIFTAPHARDRSFGLGWRRAADGELRWHFGPYASNEAFGHTGWTGTATVIDPALDLGIILLTNARHSPIIEEGDGYEFLGKQFETGNYGSVITGVYEAVLNLD
;
A
#
# COMPACT_ATOMS: atom_id res chain seq x y z
N MET A 1 74.89 5.20 -79.45
CA MET A 1 75.14 5.92 -80.72
C MET A 1 74.29 7.19 -80.70
N LYS A 2 74.88 8.27 -81.19
CA LYS A 2 74.46 9.66 -81.06
C LYS A 2 73.22 10.00 -81.92
N LEU A 3 72.47 11.00 -81.47
CA LEU A 3 71.84 12.11 -82.24
C LEU A 3 70.38 12.03 -82.70
N LEU A 4 69.64 13.11 -82.31
CA LEU A 4 68.74 13.95 -83.13
C LEU A 4 67.39 13.32 -83.53
N SER A 5 66.26 14.02 -83.70
CA SER A 5 65.80 15.41 -83.54
C SER A 5 64.32 15.44 -84.01
N LYS A 6 63.44 16.18 -83.30
CA LYS A 6 62.29 17.02 -83.73
C LYS A 6 61.49 16.70 -85.04
N PRO A 7 60.27 17.27 -85.24
CA PRO A 7 59.05 17.41 -84.42
C PRO A 7 57.77 17.16 -85.30
N LEU A 8 56.59 17.66 -84.86
CA LEU A 8 55.52 18.29 -85.67
C LEU A 8 54.11 17.66 -85.63
N LYS A 9 53.14 18.48 -85.14
CA LYS A 9 51.69 18.57 -85.49
C LYS A 9 50.78 17.41 -85.06
N LEU A 10 49.49 17.56 -84.74
CA LEU A 10 48.55 18.67 -84.48
C LEU A 10 47.26 17.97 -83.99
N ALA A 11 46.39 18.71 -83.29
CA ALA A 11 44.93 18.51 -83.18
C ALA A 11 44.36 17.49 -82.17
N LEU A 12 43.86 18.06 -81.07
CA LEU A 12 42.45 18.12 -80.64
C LEU A 12 41.67 16.82 -80.30
N VAL A 13 41.01 16.94 -79.13
CA VAL A 13 39.77 16.29 -78.64
C VAL A 13 39.96 15.19 -77.59
N ALA A 14 39.65 15.62 -76.35
CA ALA A 14 39.03 14.92 -75.22
C ALA A 14 39.09 13.39 -75.14
N SER A 15 39.55 12.86 -74.00
CA SER A 15 38.66 12.30 -72.94
C SER A 15 39.46 11.46 -71.93
N VAL A 16 38.93 11.39 -70.70
CA VAL A 16 39.11 10.33 -69.67
C VAL A 16 40.39 10.34 -68.81
N SER A 17 40.22 10.90 -67.62
CA SER A 17 40.42 10.27 -66.30
C SER A 17 41.43 9.11 -66.16
N ALA A 18 42.49 9.34 -65.40
CA ALA A 18 42.99 8.39 -64.39
C ALA A 18 43.87 9.14 -63.38
N LEU A 19 43.22 9.68 -62.34
CA LEU A 19 43.86 10.04 -61.09
C LEU A 19 44.33 8.75 -60.41
N ALA A 20 45.62 8.44 -60.51
CA ALA A 20 46.31 7.60 -59.54
C ALA A 20 47.21 8.51 -58.71
N LEU A 21 46.64 9.10 -57.65
CA LEU A 21 47.42 9.71 -56.58
C LEU A 21 47.18 8.90 -55.31
N ASN A 22 47.96 7.82 -55.19
CA ASN A 22 48.32 7.25 -53.89
C ASN A 22 49.11 8.32 -53.13
N SER A 23 48.43 9.06 -52.26
CA SER A 23 49.08 9.82 -51.19
C SER A 23 49.17 8.92 -49.96
N CYS A 24 50.12 7.99 -49.97
CA CYS A 24 50.62 7.38 -48.75
C CYS A 24 51.37 8.46 -47.96
N SER A 25 50.76 9.05 -46.94
CA SER A 25 51.52 9.68 -45.86
C SER A 25 52.00 8.57 -44.92
N SER A 26 53.17 8.01 -45.21
CA SER A 26 53.91 7.20 -44.24
C SER A 26 54.27 8.11 -43.06
N THR A 27 53.74 7.81 -41.90
CA THR A 27 54.15 8.45 -40.66
C THR A 27 55.36 7.69 -40.12
N ASP A 28 56.49 8.40 -39.93
CA ASP A 28 57.73 7.85 -39.36
C ASP A 28 57.60 7.71 -37.84
N TYR A 29 56.88 6.67 -37.37
CA TYR A 29 56.98 6.21 -35.99
C TYR A 29 56.99 4.68 -35.95
N GLU A 30 57.76 4.11 -35.03
CA GLU A 30 57.84 2.68 -34.81
C GLU A 30 56.63 2.23 -33.98
N GLN A 31 55.79 1.36 -34.54
CA GLN A 31 54.67 0.78 -33.82
C GLN A 31 55.15 -0.38 -32.93
N MET A 32 55.07 -0.20 -31.61
CA MET A 32 55.32 -1.25 -30.62
C MET A 32 54.04 -1.44 -29.78
N PRO A 33 53.07 -2.25 -30.23
CA PRO A 33 51.79 -2.41 -29.55
C PRO A 33 51.99 -3.02 -28.15
N SER A 34 51.39 -2.38 -27.14
CA SER A 34 51.40 -2.88 -25.76
C SER A 34 50.32 -3.94 -25.58
N ALA A 35 50.62 -5.02 -24.86
CA ALA A 35 49.60 -5.97 -24.42
C ALA A 35 48.63 -5.35 -23.38
N ASN A 36 48.99 -4.22 -22.77
CA ASN A 36 48.15 -3.47 -21.83
C ASN A 36 47.26 -2.45 -22.56
N GLN A 37 46.46 -2.91 -23.54
CA GLN A 37 45.49 -2.09 -24.26
C GLN A 37 44.11 -2.76 -24.27
N SER A 38 43.05 -1.96 -24.41
CA SER A 38 41.68 -2.45 -24.58
C SER A 38 40.94 -1.58 -25.59
N GLN A 39 39.80 -2.04 -26.10
CA GLN A 39 39.02 -1.25 -27.05
C GLN A 39 38.35 -0.05 -26.38
N ARG A 40 38.20 1.03 -27.16
CA ARG A 40 37.57 2.28 -26.71
C ARG A 40 36.05 2.13 -26.50
N VAL A 41 35.37 1.41 -27.39
CA VAL A 41 33.93 1.16 -27.32
C VAL A 41 33.66 0.14 -26.21
N LYS A 42 32.76 0.48 -25.29
CA LYS A 42 32.42 -0.31 -24.09
C LYS A 42 30.92 -0.51 -23.90
N SER A 43 30.07 0.12 -24.70
CA SER A 43 28.61 -0.02 -24.58
C SER A 43 27.92 0.03 -25.94
N LEU A 44 26.78 -0.64 -26.03
CA LEU A 44 25.85 -0.54 -27.15
C LEU A 44 24.56 0.08 -26.62
N VAL A 45 24.14 1.19 -27.22
CA VAL A 45 22.95 1.95 -26.80
C VAL A 45 21.88 1.84 -27.88
N LEU A 46 20.71 1.34 -27.49
CA LEU A 46 19.54 1.20 -28.36
C LEU A 46 18.58 2.36 -28.12
N HIS A 47 18.10 2.95 -29.22
CA HIS A 47 17.24 4.12 -29.23
C HIS A 47 15.98 3.84 -30.06
N TYR A 48 14.96 4.67 -29.87
CA TYR A 48 13.97 4.90 -30.92
C TYR A 48 14.04 6.35 -31.39
N THR A 49 13.62 6.61 -32.63
CA THR A 49 13.68 7.95 -33.23
C THR A 49 12.51 8.86 -32.84
N ALA A 50 11.35 8.29 -32.50
CA ALA A 50 10.10 8.98 -32.17
C ALA A 50 9.45 9.75 -33.33
N ILE A 51 10.02 9.63 -34.52
CA ILE A 51 9.62 10.29 -35.76
C ILE A 51 9.81 9.32 -36.93
N ASP A 52 9.10 9.56 -38.03
CA ASP A 52 9.20 8.74 -39.25
C ASP A 52 10.63 8.71 -39.83
N TYR A 53 10.89 7.77 -40.74
CA TYR A 53 12.17 7.50 -41.36
C TYR A 53 12.74 8.74 -42.06
N GLU A 54 11.97 9.43 -42.89
CA GLU A 54 12.46 10.62 -43.60
C GLU A 54 12.90 11.72 -42.61
N LYS A 55 12.10 12.00 -41.57
CA LYS A 55 12.49 12.96 -40.54
C LYS A 55 13.69 12.49 -39.72
N SER A 56 13.80 11.18 -39.47
CA SER A 56 14.95 10.58 -38.78
C SER A 56 16.24 10.77 -39.58
N VAL A 57 16.20 10.53 -40.90
CA VAL A 57 17.34 10.77 -41.80
C VAL A 57 17.74 12.25 -41.76
N ARG A 58 16.79 13.18 -41.88
CA ARG A 58 17.10 14.61 -41.79
C ARG A 58 17.73 14.98 -40.44
N ALA A 59 17.17 14.48 -39.33
CA ALA A 59 17.65 14.79 -37.99
C ALA A 59 19.05 14.23 -37.69
N LEU A 60 19.40 13.08 -38.25
CA LEU A 60 20.65 12.36 -37.97
C LEU A 60 21.78 12.62 -38.98
N VAL A 61 21.46 13.15 -40.17
CA VAL A 61 22.43 13.36 -41.27
C VAL A 61 22.68 14.85 -41.55
N GLU A 62 21.68 15.73 -41.39
CA GLU A 62 21.85 17.15 -41.72
C GLU A 62 22.74 17.90 -40.69
N PRO A 63 23.47 18.95 -41.11
CA PRO A 63 24.35 19.69 -40.21
C PRO A 63 23.63 20.32 -39.01
N LYS A 64 24.25 20.27 -37.82
CA LYS A 64 23.77 20.82 -36.53
C LYS A 64 22.70 19.98 -35.80
N GLY A 65 22.39 18.78 -36.27
CA GLY A 65 21.55 17.80 -35.58
C GLY A 65 22.29 16.92 -34.57
N LEU A 66 21.58 15.93 -34.03
CA LEU A 66 22.15 14.78 -33.31
C LEU A 66 22.68 13.77 -34.35
N SER A 67 23.40 12.72 -33.93
CA SER A 67 23.79 11.65 -34.85
C SER A 67 23.88 10.29 -34.14
N SER A 68 23.70 9.22 -34.89
CA SER A 68 23.88 7.83 -34.45
C SER A 68 24.85 7.09 -35.36
N HIS A 69 25.30 5.91 -34.94
CA HIS A 69 26.15 5.08 -35.80
C HIS A 69 25.29 4.37 -36.85
N TYR A 70 24.12 3.89 -36.44
CA TYR A 70 23.19 3.16 -37.29
C TYR A 70 21.77 3.70 -37.20
N LEU A 71 21.03 3.57 -38.30
CA LEU A 71 19.59 3.80 -38.40
C LEU A 71 18.92 2.57 -39.02
N VAL A 72 17.86 2.07 -38.37
CA VAL A 72 17.05 0.94 -38.83
C VAL A 72 15.61 1.42 -39.08
N PRO A 73 15.12 1.38 -40.33
CA PRO A 73 13.75 1.79 -40.68
C PRO A 73 12.70 0.79 -40.19
N GLU A 74 11.41 1.13 -40.30
CA GLU A 74 10.25 0.28 -40.00
C GLU A 74 9.50 -0.03 -41.31
N ARG A 75 9.02 -1.27 -41.50
CA ARG A 75 8.15 -1.57 -42.64
C ARG A 75 6.77 -0.95 -42.43
N GLY A 76 6.23 -0.35 -43.49
CA GLY A 76 4.94 0.33 -43.42
C GLY A 76 5.02 1.80 -42.99
N ASP A 77 6.22 2.31 -42.69
CA ASP A 77 6.47 3.75 -42.64
C ASP A 77 6.23 4.35 -44.05
N PRO A 78 5.26 5.28 -44.23
CA PRO A 78 4.96 5.87 -45.53
C PRO A 78 6.13 6.59 -46.19
N SER A 79 7.14 6.97 -45.41
CA SER A 79 8.35 7.66 -45.85
C SER A 79 9.51 6.72 -46.22
N TYR A 80 9.36 5.41 -45.99
CA TYR A 80 10.32 4.37 -46.38
C TYR A 80 9.73 3.51 -47.51
N GLN A 81 10.22 3.69 -48.73
CA GLN A 81 9.63 3.12 -49.97
C GLN A 81 10.24 1.78 -50.41
N GLU A 82 10.98 1.10 -49.54
CA GLU A 82 11.66 -0.15 -49.88
C GLU A 82 10.89 -1.34 -49.31
N ASP A 83 10.83 -2.44 -50.07
CA ASP A 83 10.06 -3.64 -49.69
C ASP A 83 10.73 -4.46 -48.57
N HIS A 84 12.00 -4.18 -48.26
CA HIS A 84 12.80 -4.88 -47.24
C HIS A 84 13.55 -3.88 -46.34
N ILE A 85 13.76 -4.25 -45.07
CA ILE A 85 14.53 -3.44 -44.13
C ILE A 85 16.01 -3.38 -44.56
N LYS A 86 16.55 -2.17 -44.71
CA LYS A 86 17.97 -1.90 -44.93
C LYS A 86 18.53 -1.17 -43.70
N VAL A 87 19.65 -1.67 -43.17
CA VAL A 87 20.39 -0.99 -42.09
C VAL A 87 21.32 0.06 -42.70
N PHE A 88 21.25 1.30 -42.21
CA PHE A 88 22.10 2.40 -42.68
C PHE A 88 23.17 2.74 -41.65
N GLN A 89 24.44 2.70 -42.03
CA GLN A 89 25.53 3.25 -41.22
C GLN A 89 25.68 4.74 -41.52
N LEU A 90 25.44 5.59 -40.52
CA LEU A 90 25.51 7.05 -40.65
C LEU A 90 26.85 7.60 -40.18
N VAL A 91 27.44 6.99 -39.15
CA VAL A 91 28.76 7.35 -38.60
C VAL A 91 29.60 6.08 -38.46
N ASP A 92 30.86 6.16 -38.87
CA ASP A 92 31.84 5.09 -38.70
C ASP A 92 32.03 4.77 -37.20
N GLU A 93 32.12 3.48 -36.82
CA GLU A 93 32.24 3.05 -35.41
C GLU A 93 33.51 3.58 -34.71
N HIS A 94 34.52 4.01 -35.46
CA HIS A 94 35.72 4.67 -34.92
C HIS A 94 35.56 6.18 -34.71
N ALA A 95 34.53 6.78 -35.31
CA ALA A 95 34.18 8.17 -35.12
C ALA A 95 33.15 8.32 -33.99
N ARG A 96 33.11 9.51 -33.38
CA ARG A 96 32.12 9.83 -32.34
C ARG A 96 30.79 10.18 -32.98
N ALA A 97 29.72 9.51 -32.58
CA ALA A 97 28.33 9.93 -32.83
C ALA A 97 27.73 10.63 -31.59
N TRP A 98 26.77 11.53 -31.80
CA TRP A 98 26.16 12.37 -30.77
C TRP A 98 24.75 11.87 -30.37
N HIS A 99 24.65 10.63 -29.90
CA HIS A 99 23.36 9.96 -29.59
C HIS A 99 23.02 9.92 -28.09
N ALA A 100 24.00 9.75 -27.20
CA ALA A 100 23.77 9.53 -25.78
C ALA A 100 23.50 10.83 -24.98
N GLY A 101 24.15 11.94 -25.35
CA GLY A 101 24.10 13.20 -24.59
C GLY A 101 24.60 13.05 -23.13
N ASP A 102 24.04 13.85 -22.21
CA ASP A 102 24.28 13.68 -20.76
C ASP A 102 23.82 12.29 -20.33
N SER A 103 24.78 11.44 -19.99
CA SER A 103 24.58 10.00 -19.78
C SER A 103 25.55 9.46 -18.75
N TYR A 104 25.12 8.39 -18.06
CA TYR A 104 25.93 7.63 -17.12
C TYR A 104 25.65 6.13 -17.25
N TRP A 105 26.68 5.31 -17.26
CA TRP A 105 26.56 3.87 -17.08
C TRP A 105 27.84 3.27 -16.49
N GLN A 106 27.72 2.44 -15.45
CA GLN A 106 28.83 1.67 -14.85
C GLN A 106 30.11 2.49 -14.60
N GLY A 107 29.95 3.70 -14.03
CA GLY A 107 31.05 4.59 -13.67
C GLY A 107 31.55 5.50 -14.80
N ARG A 108 30.99 5.38 -16.01
CA ARG A 108 31.33 6.23 -17.16
C ARG A 108 30.27 7.30 -17.36
N THR A 109 30.71 8.49 -17.73
CA THR A 109 29.86 9.59 -18.19
C THR A 109 30.17 9.91 -19.65
N GLU A 110 29.30 10.68 -20.31
CA GLU A 110 29.50 11.14 -21.70
C GLU A 110 29.67 9.98 -22.71
N LEU A 111 28.73 9.05 -22.70
CA LEU A 111 28.83 7.78 -23.44
C LEU A 111 28.96 7.94 -24.97
N ASN A 112 28.70 9.11 -25.54
CA ASN A 112 28.98 9.42 -26.95
C ASN A 112 30.39 8.99 -27.39
N ASP A 113 31.37 9.08 -26.48
CA ASP A 113 32.76 8.78 -26.81
C ASP A 113 33.10 7.28 -26.77
N THR A 114 32.33 6.48 -26.06
CA THR A 114 32.66 5.08 -25.76
C THR A 114 31.53 4.11 -26.05
N SER A 115 30.54 4.50 -26.85
CA SER A 115 29.41 3.64 -27.19
C SER A 115 29.05 3.71 -28.66
N ILE A 116 28.42 2.64 -29.14
CA ILE A 116 27.77 2.58 -30.45
C ILE A 116 26.28 2.78 -30.25
N GLY A 117 25.64 3.54 -31.14
CA GLY A 117 24.24 3.92 -31.05
C GLY A 117 23.46 3.42 -32.25
N ILE A 118 22.39 2.67 -32.00
CA ILE A 118 21.44 2.21 -33.02
C ILE A 118 20.13 2.95 -32.82
N GLU A 119 19.75 3.78 -33.80
CA GLU A 119 18.46 4.44 -33.88
C GLU A 119 17.47 3.55 -34.62
N ILE A 120 16.33 3.28 -33.99
CA ILE A 120 15.31 2.39 -34.53
C ILE A 120 14.07 3.23 -34.81
N VAL A 121 13.60 3.26 -36.05
CA VAL A 121 12.40 4.01 -36.40
C VAL A 121 11.22 3.36 -35.69
N ASN A 122 10.70 4.07 -34.68
CA ASN A 122 9.50 3.68 -33.97
C ASN A 122 8.87 4.93 -33.35
N VAL A 123 7.56 5.11 -33.54
CA VAL A 123 6.87 6.39 -33.27
C VAL A 123 5.82 6.22 -32.17
N PRO A 124 6.14 6.52 -30.90
CA PRO A 124 5.15 6.48 -29.84
C PRO A 124 4.17 7.64 -29.97
N GLN A 125 2.89 7.37 -29.68
CA GLN A 125 1.84 8.38 -29.68
C GLN A 125 1.72 8.99 -28.29
N CYS A 126 2.24 10.21 -28.13
CA CYS A 126 2.26 10.89 -26.84
C CYS A 126 1.29 12.08 -26.80
N GLN A 127 0.45 12.12 -25.77
CA GLN A 127 -0.41 13.26 -25.45
C GLN A 127 0.21 14.07 -24.31
N TRP A 128 0.30 15.39 -24.51
CA TRP A 128 0.94 16.32 -23.59
C TRP A 128 -0.09 17.16 -22.84
N ASP A 129 0.04 17.28 -21.52
CA ASP A 129 -0.72 18.23 -20.71
C ASP A 129 -0.05 19.61 -20.74
N THR A 130 -0.55 20.49 -21.61
CA THR A 130 0.00 21.83 -21.89
C THR A 130 -0.10 22.83 -20.73
N ARG A 131 -0.61 22.42 -19.56
CA ARG A 131 -0.83 23.26 -18.37
C ARG A 131 0.25 23.13 -17.29
N GLN A 132 1.20 22.21 -17.46
CA GLN A 132 2.35 22.03 -16.56
C GLN A 132 3.62 22.62 -17.17
N GLN A 133 4.55 23.09 -16.33
CA GLN A 133 5.87 23.51 -16.80
C GLN A 133 6.56 22.33 -17.50
N ALA A 134 7.15 22.55 -18.67
CA ALA A 134 7.84 21.51 -19.43
C ALA A 134 8.98 20.92 -18.59
N THR A 135 8.79 19.71 -18.08
CA THR A 135 9.86 18.90 -17.52
C THR A 135 10.77 18.45 -18.67
N ARG A 136 12.08 18.36 -18.40
CA ARG A 136 13.02 17.79 -19.39
C ARG A 136 12.88 16.27 -19.50
N ALA A 137 12.21 15.62 -18.54
CA ALA A 137 11.99 14.19 -18.51
C ALA A 137 10.90 13.74 -19.49
N GLU A 138 11.24 12.81 -20.38
CA GLU A 138 10.31 12.15 -21.30
C GLU A 138 9.34 11.17 -20.58
N HIS A 139 9.46 11.06 -19.24
CA HIS A 139 8.67 10.24 -18.31
C HIS A 139 7.75 11.03 -17.36
N GLY A 140 7.52 12.33 -17.59
CA GLY A 140 6.73 13.15 -16.67
C GLY A 140 5.23 12.82 -16.64
N GLU A 141 4.56 13.07 -15.50
CA GLU A 141 3.09 13.01 -15.33
C GLU A 141 2.29 13.89 -16.34
N ASN A 142 3.00 14.78 -17.06
CA ASN A 142 2.48 15.66 -18.10
C ASN A 142 2.46 14.99 -19.49
N ARG A 143 2.89 13.74 -19.63
CA ARG A 143 3.02 13.05 -20.93
C ARG A 143 2.52 11.61 -20.84
N LEU A 144 1.38 11.31 -21.48
CA LEU A 144 0.87 9.95 -21.65
C LEU A 144 1.25 9.42 -23.03
N CYS A 145 2.07 8.37 -23.10
CA CYS A 145 2.51 7.77 -24.36
C CYS A 145 1.95 6.37 -24.55
N THR A 146 1.43 6.09 -25.74
CA THR A 146 1.18 4.73 -26.24
C THR A 146 2.35 4.32 -27.11
N PHE A 147 3.01 3.23 -26.74
CA PHE A 147 4.15 2.68 -27.50
C PHE A 147 3.66 1.57 -28.41
N PRO A 148 3.88 1.65 -29.73
CA PRO A 148 3.58 0.55 -30.65
C PRO A 148 4.60 -0.59 -30.49
N ASP A 149 4.22 -1.76 -30.99
CA ASP A 149 5.14 -2.88 -31.16
C ASP A 149 6.16 -2.59 -32.26
N TYR A 150 7.38 -3.09 -32.07
CA TYR A 150 8.40 -3.04 -33.11
C TYR A 150 8.11 -4.07 -34.19
N ASP A 151 8.39 -3.72 -35.45
CA ASP A 151 8.26 -4.64 -36.58
C ASP A 151 9.20 -5.86 -36.40
N PRO A 152 8.71 -7.11 -36.49
CA PRO A 152 9.54 -8.29 -36.35
C PRO A 152 10.78 -8.34 -37.25
N GLU A 153 10.67 -7.93 -38.53
CA GLU A 153 11.83 -7.92 -39.45
C GLU A 153 12.84 -6.81 -39.09
N GLN A 154 12.34 -5.68 -38.56
CA GLN A 154 13.18 -4.63 -38.01
C GLN A 154 13.97 -5.14 -36.80
N ILE A 155 13.33 -5.89 -35.89
CA ILE A 155 13.99 -6.47 -34.71
C ILE A 155 15.02 -7.55 -35.10
N GLU A 156 14.73 -8.38 -36.10
CA GLU A 156 15.71 -9.33 -36.64
C GLU A 156 16.97 -8.61 -37.17
N ALA A 157 16.79 -7.52 -37.93
CA ALA A 157 17.91 -6.70 -38.41
C ALA A 157 18.70 -6.06 -37.25
N VAL A 158 18.02 -5.60 -36.20
CA VAL A 158 18.67 -5.05 -34.99
C VAL A 158 19.47 -6.13 -34.25
N ILE A 159 18.94 -7.35 -34.13
CA ILE A 159 19.63 -8.49 -33.51
C ILE A 159 20.90 -8.82 -34.29
N GLU A 160 20.79 -9.00 -35.61
CA GLU A 160 21.93 -9.35 -36.47
C GLU A 160 23.01 -8.26 -36.39
N LEU A 161 22.61 -6.99 -36.52
CA LEU A 161 23.52 -5.86 -36.39
C LEU A 161 24.21 -5.84 -35.03
N SER A 162 23.46 -6.04 -33.95
CA SER A 162 24.00 -6.06 -32.58
C SER A 162 25.01 -7.19 -32.39
N GLN A 163 24.73 -8.39 -32.90
CA GLN A 163 25.68 -9.51 -32.85
C GLN A 163 26.97 -9.19 -33.61
N GLN A 164 26.87 -8.57 -34.79
CA GLN A 164 28.04 -8.17 -35.56
C GLN A 164 28.87 -7.08 -34.86
N ILE A 165 28.20 -6.09 -34.23
CA ILE A 165 28.85 -5.06 -33.42
C ILE A 165 29.59 -5.70 -32.24
N LEU A 166 28.93 -6.59 -31.49
CA LEU A 166 29.54 -7.28 -30.35
C LEU A 166 30.72 -8.17 -30.77
N ALA A 167 30.68 -8.76 -31.96
CA ALA A 167 31.80 -9.53 -32.51
C ALA A 167 33.02 -8.63 -32.85
N ARG A 168 32.78 -7.40 -33.34
CA ARG A 168 33.84 -6.40 -33.60
C ARG A 168 34.36 -5.76 -32.31
N HIS A 169 33.48 -5.64 -31.31
CA HIS A 169 33.74 -5.00 -30.01
C HIS A 169 33.53 -5.96 -28.83
N PRO A 170 34.40 -6.98 -28.68
CA PRO A 170 34.26 -8.03 -27.66
C PRO A 170 34.38 -7.52 -26.21
N ASP A 171 34.85 -6.28 -26.02
CA ASP A 171 34.93 -5.63 -24.71
C ASP A 171 33.58 -5.06 -24.22
N ILE A 172 32.52 -5.08 -25.05
CA ILE A 172 31.17 -4.72 -24.63
C ILE A 172 30.60 -5.89 -23.81
N HIS A 173 30.54 -5.70 -22.50
CA HIS A 173 29.95 -6.68 -21.60
C HIS A 173 28.42 -6.79 -21.82
N PRO A 174 27.78 -7.96 -21.60
CA PRO A 174 26.32 -8.09 -21.76
C PRO A 174 25.50 -7.05 -20.98
N THR A 175 25.94 -6.66 -19.78
CA THR A 175 25.28 -5.61 -18.97
C THR A 175 25.56 -4.18 -19.46
N ALA A 176 26.29 -4.01 -20.56
CA ALA A 176 26.57 -2.73 -21.22
C ALA A 176 25.87 -2.63 -22.60
N VAL A 177 24.94 -3.53 -22.89
CA VAL A 177 23.91 -3.35 -23.93
C VAL A 177 22.69 -2.78 -23.23
N VAL A 178 22.33 -1.54 -23.56
CA VAL A 178 21.43 -0.70 -22.76
C VAL A 178 20.52 0.13 -23.64
N GLY A 179 19.37 0.54 -23.11
CA GLY A 179 18.54 1.57 -23.72
C GLY A 179 19.07 2.97 -23.44
N HIS A 180 18.63 3.96 -24.21
CA HIS A 180 18.91 5.37 -23.86
C HIS A 180 18.30 5.73 -22.50
N SER A 181 17.14 5.15 -22.19
CA SER A 181 16.47 5.24 -20.89
C SER A 181 17.33 4.78 -19.73
N ASP A 182 18.17 3.76 -19.90
CA ASP A 182 19.00 3.26 -18.80
C ASP A 182 20.12 4.25 -18.45
N ILE A 183 20.75 4.82 -19.48
CA ILE A 183 21.91 5.70 -19.32
C ILE A 183 21.52 7.14 -19.05
N ALA A 184 20.27 7.51 -19.34
CA ALA A 184 19.73 8.86 -19.17
C ALA A 184 18.32 8.83 -18.55
N PHE A 185 18.09 7.98 -17.54
CA PHE A 185 16.79 7.69 -16.92
C PHE A 185 16.02 8.91 -16.41
N MET A 186 16.70 10.00 -16.04
CA MET A 186 16.05 11.25 -15.64
C MET A 186 15.44 12.04 -16.82
N ARG A 187 15.76 11.65 -18.06
CA ARG A 187 15.46 12.42 -19.26
C ARG A 187 14.81 11.61 -20.36
N LYS A 188 15.22 10.36 -20.55
CA LYS A 188 14.91 9.55 -21.73
C LYS A 188 14.11 8.31 -21.39
N ASN A 189 13.24 7.91 -22.31
CA ASN A 189 12.37 6.74 -22.18
C ASN A 189 12.50 5.71 -23.31
N ASP A 190 13.35 5.98 -24.29
CA ASP A 190 13.60 5.09 -25.42
C ASP A 190 14.63 4.00 -25.08
N PRO A 191 14.50 2.76 -25.60
CA PRO A 191 13.60 2.31 -26.68
C PRO A 191 12.17 1.95 -26.19
N GLY A 192 11.80 2.28 -24.96
CA GLY A 192 10.44 2.12 -24.46
C GLY A 192 10.07 0.70 -24.02
N PRO A 193 8.90 0.53 -23.38
CA PRO A 193 8.49 -0.72 -22.75
C PRO A 193 8.14 -1.84 -23.73
N ARG A 194 7.96 -1.55 -25.02
CA ARG A 194 7.65 -2.55 -26.06
C ARG A 194 8.89 -3.09 -26.77
N PHE A 195 10.08 -2.59 -26.42
CA PHE A 195 11.31 -3.10 -27.00
C PHE A 195 11.61 -4.53 -26.50
N PRO A 196 11.88 -5.51 -27.39
CA PRO A 196 11.89 -6.93 -27.03
C PRO A 196 13.24 -7.39 -26.44
N TRP A 197 13.63 -6.82 -25.30
CA TRP A 197 14.92 -7.12 -24.64
C TRP A 197 15.18 -8.62 -24.41
N TYR A 198 14.16 -9.36 -23.97
CA TYR A 198 14.31 -10.81 -23.75
C TYR A 198 14.60 -11.58 -25.05
N GLN A 199 14.02 -11.15 -26.18
CA GLN A 199 14.27 -11.76 -27.48
C GLN A 199 15.73 -11.54 -27.93
N LEU A 200 16.27 -10.33 -27.71
CA LEU A 200 17.68 -10.03 -27.97
C LEU A 200 18.60 -10.89 -27.09
N TYR A 201 18.29 -10.99 -25.79
CA TYR A 201 19.05 -11.84 -24.86
C TYR A 201 19.08 -13.31 -25.28
N GLN A 202 17.94 -13.85 -25.74
CA GLN A 202 17.89 -15.22 -26.27
C GLN A 202 18.81 -15.44 -27.48
N GLN A 203 19.14 -14.37 -28.21
CA GLN A 203 20.08 -14.37 -29.33
C GLN A 203 21.51 -13.96 -28.92
N GLY A 204 21.81 -13.92 -27.62
CA GLY A 204 23.14 -13.58 -27.09
C GLY A 204 23.44 -12.09 -27.04
N VAL A 205 22.43 -11.22 -27.18
CA VAL A 205 22.59 -9.77 -27.14
C VAL A 205 22.05 -9.22 -25.81
N GLY A 206 22.93 -8.71 -24.97
CA GLY A 206 22.57 -8.07 -23.71
C GLY A 206 22.40 -9.02 -22.52
N ALA A 207 21.94 -8.48 -21.39
CA ALA A 207 21.82 -9.20 -20.13
C ALA A 207 20.36 -9.57 -19.81
N TRP A 208 20.18 -10.68 -19.10
CA TRP A 208 18.91 -11.05 -18.47
C TRP A 208 19.15 -11.82 -17.17
N TYR A 209 18.18 -11.81 -16.26
CA TYR A 209 18.22 -12.58 -15.01
C TYR A 209 17.79 -14.04 -15.23
N GLU A 210 18.16 -14.93 -14.31
CA GLU A 210 17.65 -16.31 -14.29
C GLU A 210 16.37 -16.39 -13.47
N GLN A 211 15.37 -17.12 -13.97
CA GLN A 211 14.02 -17.16 -13.39
C GLN A 211 14.00 -17.77 -11.98
N ASP A 212 14.79 -18.82 -11.73
CA ASP A 212 14.87 -19.46 -10.41
C ASP A 212 15.53 -18.55 -9.36
N THR A 213 16.55 -17.79 -9.78
CA THR A 213 17.23 -16.80 -8.95
C THR A 213 16.31 -15.63 -8.62
N LEU A 214 15.56 -15.13 -9.62
CA LEU A 214 14.51 -14.14 -9.41
C LEU A 214 13.49 -14.64 -8.38
N ALA A 215 12.94 -15.84 -8.57
CA ALA A 215 11.93 -16.41 -7.67
C ALA A 215 12.45 -16.60 -6.23
N ARG A 216 13.74 -16.92 -6.07
CA ARG A 216 14.38 -17.00 -4.74
C ARG A 216 14.44 -15.64 -4.06
N TYR A 217 14.98 -14.62 -4.73
CA TYR A 217 15.05 -13.27 -4.17
C TYR A 217 13.65 -12.67 -3.97
N TRP A 218 12.72 -12.96 -4.86
CA TRP A 218 11.36 -12.45 -4.77
C TRP A 218 10.64 -12.99 -3.53
N ARG A 219 10.76 -14.28 -3.24
CA ARG A 219 10.24 -14.85 -1.97
C ARG A 219 10.86 -14.17 -0.76
N GLN A 220 12.16 -13.90 -0.79
CA GLN A 220 12.85 -13.22 0.31
C GLN A 220 12.33 -11.79 0.51
N PHE A 221 12.33 -10.96 -0.54
CA PHE A 221 11.91 -9.57 -0.44
C PHE A 221 10.40 -9.39 -0.25
N ASN A 222 9.59 -10.41 -0.57
CA ASN A 222 8.17 -10.42 -0.18
C ASN A 222 7.97 -10.62 1.32
N GLN A 223 8.84 -11.39 1.97
CA GLN A 223 8.77 -11.60 3.42
C GLN A 223 9.35 -10.42 4.19
N GLN A 224 10.47 -9.90 3.70
CA GLN A 224 11.15 -8.76 4.29
C GLN A 224 11.69 -7.83 3.19
N PRO A 225 10.95 -6.76 2.86
CA PRO A 225 11.34 -5.83 1.82
C PRO A 225 12.71 -5.20 2.06
N ALA A 226 13.45 -4.93 0.99
CA ALA A 226 14.63 -4.08 1.07
C ALA A 226 14.22 -2.62 1.28
N ASN A 227 14.94 -1.89 2.14
CA ASN A 227 14.75 -0.44 2.21
C ASN A 227 15.26 0.26 0.95
N ILE A 228 14.86 1.52 0.77
CA ILE A 228 15.18 2.30 -0.43
C ILE A 228 16.69 2.54 -0.60
N GLY A 229 17.42 2.74 0.50
CA GLY A 229 18.87 2.95 0.44
C GLY A 229 19.60 1.74 -0.16
N LEU A 230 19.23 0.54 0.28
CA LEU A 230 19.77 -0.71 -0.26
C LEU A 230 19.41 -0.91 -1.74
N LEU A 231 18.17 -0.62 -2.14
CA LEU A 231 17.75 -0.69 -3.54
C LEU A 231 18.54 0.28 -4.43
N GLN A 232 18.69 1.53 -4.00
CA GLN A 232 19.50 2.54 -4.71
C GLN A 232 20.95 2.09 -4.84
N ALA A 233 21.53 1.54 -3.77
CA ALA A 233 22.88 0.97 -3.79
C ALA A 233 22.99 -0.20 -4.79
N ALA A 234 21.99 -1.09 -4.82
CA ALA A 234 21.94 -2.21 -5.76
C ALA A 234 21.82 -1.74 -7.22
N MET A 235 20.96 -0.76 -7.50
CA MET A 235 20.82 -0.14 -8.83
C MET A 235 22.13 0.54 -9.28
N ARG A 236 22.77 1.28 -8.36
CA ARG A 236 24.07 1.92 -8.61
C ARG A 236 25.15 0.89 -8.92
N THR A 237 25.15 -0.24 -8.19
CA THR A 237 26.08 -1.35 -8.37
C THR A 237 25.88 -2.05 -9.72
N TYR A 238 24.63 -2.22 -10.16
CA TYR A 238 24.34 -2.83 -11.46
C TYR A 238 24.82 -1.97 -12.64
N GLY A 239 24.64 -0.65 -12.53
CA GLY A 239 25.17 0.27 -13.54
C GLY A 239 24.55 1.66 -13.57
N TYR A 240 23.44 1.91 -12.87
CA TYR A 240 22.70 3.16 -12.99
C TYR A 240 23.36 4.35 -12.29
N GLY A 241 23.06 5.54 -12.79
CA GLY A 241 23.53 6.83 -12.29
C GLY A 241 22.87 7.31 -11.00
N VAL A 242 22.24 6.43 -10.22
CA VAL A 242 21.47 6.80 -9.02
C VAL A 242 22.39 7.07 -7.82
N THR A 243 22.02 8.06 -7.01
CA THR A 243 22.68 8.37 -5.74
C THR A 243 21.89 7.74 -4.60
N GLU A 244 22.58 7.13 -3.64
CA GLU A 244 21.95 6.59 -2.44
C GLU A 244 21.53 7.72 -1.49
N THR A 245 20.22 7.95 -1.37
CA THR A 245 19.60 8.96 -0.49
C THR A 245 18.79 8.33 0.65
N GLY A 246 18.42 7.05 0.54
CA GLY A 246 17.55 6.35 1.49
C GLY A 246 16.07 6.74 1.41
N VAL A 247 15.69 7.63 0.47
CA VAL A 247 14.32 8.13 0.30
C VAL A 247 13.83 7.81 -1.10
N PHE A 248 12.56 7.45 -1.23
CA PHE A 248 11.91 7.25 -2.53
C PHE A 248 11.67 8.61 -3.22
N ASP A 249 12.70 9.10 -3.90
CA ASP A 249 12.76 10.39 -4.59
C ASP A 249 12.59 10.25 -6.12
N GLU A 250 12.66 11.36 -6.84
CA GLU A 250 12.44 11.39 -8.30
C GLU A 250 13.46 10.51 -9.05
N GLN A 251 14.74 10.53 -8.67
CA GLN A 251 15.75 9.66 -9.28
C GLN A 251 15.44 8.19 -9.06
N THR A 252 14.91 7.82 -7.89
CA THR A 252 14.56 6.44 -7.56
C THR A 252 13.41 5.95 -8.44
N ARG A 253 12.35 6.75 -8.61
CA ARG A 253 11.24 6.39 -9.51
C ARG A 253 11.70 6.30 -10.97
N SER A 254 12.46 7.29 -11.43
CA SER A 254 12.94 7.32 -12.82
C SER A 254 13.87 6.15 -13.14
N VAL A 255 14.77 5.78 -12.22
CA VAL A 255 15.65 4.62 -12.42
C VAL A 255 14.87 3.31 -12.39
N LEU A 256 13.85 3.18 -11.54
CA LEU A 256 12.99 2.00 -11.50
C LEU A 256 12.17 1.86 -12.77
N SER A 257 11.62 2.96 -13.30
CA SER A 257 10.89 2.94 -14.57
C SER A 257 11.78 2.53 -15.73
N ALA A 258 13.00 3.08 -15.84
CA ALA A 258 13.99 2.65 -16.84
C ALA A 258 14.32 1.16 -16.72
N PHE A 259 14.64 0.72 -15.51
CA PHE A 259 14.94 -0.68 -15.21
C PHE A 259 13.79 -1.62 -15.58
N GLN A 260 12.56 -1.26 -15.24
CA GLN A 260 11.39 -2.07 -15.58
C GLN A 260 11.14 -2.12 -17.08
N MET A 261 11.31 -1.02 -17.83
CA MET A 261 11.22 -1.08 -19.30
C MET A 261 12.22 -2.07 -19.91
N HIS A 262 13.40 -2.19 -19.31
CA HIS A 262 14.41 -3.13 -19.75
C HIS A 262 14.09 -4.58 -19.32
N PHE A 263 13.92 -4.81 -18.03
CA PHE A 263 13.92 -6.17 -17.45
C PHE A 263 12.55 -6.70 -17.04
N LEU A 264 11.54 -5.82 -16.86
CA LEU A 264 10.18 -6.16 -16.44
C LEU A 264 9.12 -5.40 -17.27
N PRO A 265 9.15 -5.47 -18.62
CA PRO A 265 8.35 -4.59 -19.49
C PRO A 265 6.82 -4.77 -19.33
N TRP A 266 6.38 -5.87 -18.72
CA TRP A 266 4.97 -6.12 -18.39
C TRP A 266 4.48 -5.40 -17.11
N SER A 267 5.38 -4.75 -16.36
CA SER A 267 5.06 -4.10 -15.07
C SER A 267 5.80 -2.78 -14.88
N VAL A 268 5.83 -1.93 -15.91
CA VAL A 268 6.46 -0.59 -15.85
C VAL A 268 5.55 0.38 -15.11
N ASN A 269 5.83 0.60 -13.84
CA ASN A 269 5.09 1.50 -12.95
C ASN A 269 5.99 2.50 -12.20
N GLY A 270 7.31 2.29 -12.21
CA GLY A 270 8.29 3.11 -11.49
C GLY A 270 8.27 2.92 -9.96
N GLU A 271 7.48 1.97 -9.46
CA GLU A 271 7.29 1.69 -8.04
C GLU A 271 8.33 0.70 -7.51
N ASN A 272 8.62 0.79 -6.20
CA ASN A 272 9.44 -0.21 -5.52
C ASN A 272 8.59 -1.42 -5.10
N ASP A 273 8.51 -2.43 -5.98
CA ASP A 273 7.96 -3.73 -5.62
C ASP A 273 9.07 -4.79 -5.40
N SER A 274 8.70 -5.84 -4.66
CA SER A 274 9.60 -6.93 -4.31
C SER A 274 10.13 -7.68 -5.54
N GLN A 275 9.37 -7.70 -6.64
CA GLN A 275 9.77 -8.35 -7.88
C GLN A 275 10.86 -7.54 -8.61
N THR A 276 10.75 -6.22 -8.63
CA THR A 276 11.74 -5.29 -9.18
C THR A 276 13.04 -5.38 -8.39
N THR A 277 12.96 -5.33 -7.05
CA THR A 277 14.14 -5.52 -6.19
C THR A 277 14.79 -6.89 -6.43
N ALA A 278 13.99 -7.96 -6.53
CA ALA A 278 14.49 -9.30 -6.81
C ALA A 278 15.19 -9.41 -8.17
N ALA A 279 14.67 -8.74 -9.20
CA ALA A 279 15.28 -8.74 -10.53
C ALA A 279 16.66 -8.07 -10.52
N VAL A 280 16.82 -6.96 -9.80
CA VAL A 280 18.13 -6.30 -9.63
C VAL A 280 19.11 -7.25 -8.94
N PHE A 281 18.71 -7.88 -7.84
CA PHE A 281 19.58 -8.82 -7.11
C PHE A 281 19.91 -10.07 -7.91
N ALA A 282 18.97 -10.59 -8.71
CA ALA A 282 19.21 -11.72 -9.60
C ALA A 282 20.21 -11.38 -10.72
N LEU A 283 20.16 -10.16 -11.26
CA LEU A 283 21.15 -9.66 -12.22
C LEU A 283 22.52 -9.48 -11.56
N LEU A 284 22.55 -8.90 -10.35
CA LEU A 284 23.79 -8.73 -9.58
C LEU A 284 24.44 -10.08 -9.25
N GLU A 285 23.66 -11.09 -8.88
CA GLU A 285 24.19 -12.44 -8.62
C GLU A 285 24.87 -13.02 -9.85
N ARG A 286 24.23 -12.88 -11.01
CA ARG A 286 24.72 -13.45 -12.26
C ARG A 286 25.97 -12.73 -12.79
N TYR A 287 25.96 -11.41 -12.80
CA TYR A 287 26.99 -10.62 -13.50
C TYR A 287 28.01 -9.96 -12.56
N PHE A 288 27.65 -9.74 -11.29
CA PHE A 288 28.47 -9.03 -10.31
C PHE A 288 28.49 -9.70 -8.91
N PRO A 289 28.71 -11.02 -8.79
CA PRO A 289 28.55 -11.74 -7.52
C PRO A 289 29.46 -11.20 -6.40
N LYS A 290 30.66 -10.70 -6.73
CA LYS A 290 31.57 -10.09 -5.76
C LYS A 290 31.07 -8.75 -5.20
N GLN A 291 30.28 -8.01 -5.97
CA GLN A 291 29.70 -6.74 -5.55
C GLN A 291 28.34 -6.94 -4.86
N LEU A 292 27.65 -8.05 -5.14
CA LEU A 292 26.44 -8.47 -4.46
C LEU A 292 26.69 -8.79 -2.98
N GLU A 293 27.79 -9.48 -2.66
CA GLU A 293 28.10 -9.92 -1.29
C GLU A 293 27.95 -8.82 -0.22
N PRO A 294 28.58 -7.63 -0.34
CA PRO A 294 28.40 -6.56 0.64
C PRO A 294 26.98 -5.99 0.70
N LEU A 295 26.25 -5.96 -0.42
CA LEU A 295 24.84 -5.55 -0.44
C LEU A 295 23.95 -6.57 0.28
N TRP A 296 24.26 -7.86 0.12
CA TRP A 296 23.53 -8.93 0.78
C TRP A 296 23.80 -8.96 2.29
N GLN A 297 25.04 -8.74 2.71
CA GLN A 297 25.39 -8.59 4.13
C GLN A 297 24.69 -7.36 4.74
N ARG A 298 24.64 -6.25 4.00
CA ARG A 298 23.89 -5.06 4.39
C ARG A 298 22.40 -5.35 4.53
N TYR A 299 21.80 -6.05 3.56
CA TYR A 299 20.40 -6.48 3.65
C TYR A 299 20.14 -7.30 4.91
N GLN A 300 20.98 -8.29 5.21
CA GLN A 300 20.85 -9.12 6.41
C GLN A 300 21.01 -8.30 7.69
N ALA A 301 21.96 -7.37 7.73
CA ALA A 301 22.19 -6.50 8.87
C ALA A 301 21.04 -5.50 9.09
N GLU A 302 20.52 -4.87 8.02
CA GLU A 302 19.38 -3.95 8.09
C GLU A 302 18.09 -4.70 8.42
N SER A 303 17.94 -5.93 7.93
CA SER A 303 16.83 -6.82 8.24
C SER A 303 16.85 -7.29 9.70
N ALA A 304 18.03 -7.60 10.22
CA ALA A 304 18.25 -7.91 11.64
C ALA A 304 18.10 -6.65 12.51
N ALA A 305 18.55 -5.49 12.03
CA ALA A 305 18.39 -4.21 12.72
C ALA A 305 16.94 -3.70 12.70
N GLU A 306 16.09 -4.00 11.72
CA GLU A 306 14.65 -3.76 11.83
C GLU A 306 13.99 -4.69 12.86
N SER A 307 14.58 -5.87 13.06
CA SER A 307 14.28 -6.76 14.18
C SER A 307 14.86 -6.27 15.53
N GLU A 308 15.89 -5.40 15.56
CA GLU A 308 16.65 -5.03 16.77
C GLU A 308 16.67 -3.51 17.14
N ALA A 309 16.34 -2.59 16.23
CA ALA A 309 16.37 -1.14 16.36
C ALA A 309 14.99 -0.57 15.99
N LYS A 310 14.15 -0.08 16.90
CA LYS A 310 14.40 0.54 18.21
C LYS A 310 13.92 -0.34 19.37
N PRO A 311 14.66 -0.40 20.50
CA PRO A 311 14.01 -0.45 21.79
C PRO A 311 13.49 0.96 22.09
N ALA A 312 12.30 1.31 21.58
CA ALA A 312 11.34 1.91 22.50
C ALA A 312 11.13 0.78 23.49
N THR A 313 11.82 0.82 24.64
CA THR A 313 11.77 -0.15 25.75
C THR A 313 11.05 -1.41 25.30
N VAL A 314 11.75 -2.43 24.72
CA VAL A 314 11.10 -3.63 24.15
C VAL A 314 9.91 -3.92 25.04
N ALA A 315 8.72 -3.53 24.57
CA ALA A 315 7.53 -3.77 25.33
C ALA A 315 7.51 -5.28 25.25
N LYS A 316 7.86 -5.96 26.36
CA LYS A 316 7.72 -7.41 26.48
C LYS A 316 6.39 -7.70 25.83
N VAL A 317 6.39 -8.52 24.78
CA VAL A 317 5.15 -8.84 24.06
C VAL A 317 4.21 -9.39 25.12
N LYS A 318 3.25 -8.58 25.53
CA LYS A 318 2.39 -8.87 26.66
C LYS A 318 1.40 -9.91 26.17
N HIS A 319 1.36 -11.06 26.82
CA HIS A 319 0.42 -12.12 26.45
C HIS A 319 -0.78 -12.10 27.40
N GLY A 320 -1.95 -11.75 26.86
CA GLY A 320 -3.16 -11.58 27.67
C GLY A 320 -3.17 -10.26 28.45
N GLN A 321 -4.09 -10.16 29.41
CA GLN A 321 -4.30 -8.94 30.19
C GLN A 321 -3.35 -8.83 31.38
N ILE A 322 -2.95 -9.97 31.95
CA ILE A 322 -1.86 -10.05 32.93
C ILE A 322 -0.77 -10.92 32.30
N ASP A 323 0.44 -10.39 32.27
CA ASP A 323 1.67 -11.10 31.94
C ASP A 323 2.80 -10.51 32.79
N ALA A 324 2.87 -10.95 34.03
CA ALA A 324 3.68 -10.32 35.07
C ALA A 324 4.51 -11.35 35.84
N VAL A 325 5.63 -10.89 36.40
CA VAL A 325 6.49 -11.68 37.27
C VAL A 325 6.31 -11.20 38.71
N PHE A 326 6.11 -12.15 39.62
CA PHE A 326 5.93 -11.92 41.04
C PHE A 326 7.09 -12.55 41.84
N PRO A 327 7.48 -11.97 43.00
CA PRO A 327 6.99 -10.69 43.51
C PRO A 327 7.37 -9.55 42.57
N GLU A 328 6.59 -8.47 42.59
CA GLU A 328 6.88 -7.25 41.82
C GLU A 328 8.31 -6.78 42.11
N PRO A 329 9.07 -6.31 41.10
CA PRO A 329 10.42 -5.80 41.28
C PRO A 329 10.47 -4.72 42.37
N GLU A 330 11.51 -4.72 43.21
CA GLU A 330 11.63 -3.81 44.36
C GLU A 330 11.43 -2.33 44.00
N GLU A 331 11.86 -1.93 42.81
CA GLU A 331 11.71 -0.58 42.25
C GLU A 331 10.25 -0.17 41.99
N GLN A 332 9.37 -1.15 41.79
CA GLN A 332 7.93 -0.99 41.58
C GLN A 332 7.12 -1.18 42.87
N ARG A 333 7.72 -1.77 43.91
CA ARG A 333 7.05 -2.02 45.18
C ARG A 333 6.78 -0.72 45.93
N SER A 334 5.60 -0.64 46.51
CA SER A 334 5.23 0.40 47.46
C SER A 334 5.72 0.05 48.86
N SER A 335 6.08 1.07 49.64
CA SER A 335 6.30 0.93 51.09
C SER A 335 5.02 0.57 51.86
N ARG A 336 3.86 0.66 51.22
CA ARG A 336 2.57 0.20 51.76
C ARG A 336 2.33 -1.23 51.27
N GLU A 337 2.78 -2.22 52.03
CA GLU A 337 2.78 -3.65 51.62
C GLU A 337 1.44 -4.17 51.06
N TRP A 338 0.31 -3.66 51.55
CA TRP A 338 -1.03 -4.12 51.15
C TRP A 338 -1.41 -3.91 49.68
N VAL A 339 -0.70 -3.04 48.95
CA VAL A 339 -0.99 -2.78 47.53
C VAL A 339 -0.10 -3.58 46.58
N ASN A 340 0.97 -4.19 47.08
CA ASN A 340 1.92 -4.91 46.25
C ASN A 340 1.35 -6.28 45.83
N ASP A 341 1.84 -6.77 44.70
CA ASP A 341 1.54 -8.10 44.15
C ASP A 341 0.05 -8.35 43.84
N LYS A 342 -0.70 -7.26 43.59
CA LYS A 342 -2.14 -7.26 43.30
C LYS A 342 -2.43 -6.64 41.95
N LEU A 343 -3.12 -7.37 41.09
CA LEU A 343 -3.52 -6.88 39.76
C LEU A 343 -5.01 -7.09 39.48
N PRO A 344 -5.69 -6.11 38.87
CA PRO A 344 -7.03 -6.30 38.34
C PRO A 344 -7.01 -7.05 37.01
N PHE A 345 -8.08 -7.78 36.71
CA PHE A 345 -8.33 -8.35 35.38
C PHE A 345 -9.83 -8.48 35.10
N LYS A 346 -10.24 -8.37 33.84
CA LYS A 346 -11.63 -8.61 33.42
C LYS A 346 -11.86 -10.09 33.19
N ALA A 347 -12.94 -10.63 33.74
CA ALA A 347 -13.42 -11.96 33.42
C ALA A 347 -14.95 -12.00 33.44
N TYR A 348 -15.48 -13.18 33.13
CA TYR A 348 -16.90 -13.48 33.24
C TYR A 348 -17.07 -14.63 34.23
N ALA A 349 -18.23 -14.71 34.87
CA ALA A 349 -18.56 -15.75 35.82
C ALA A 349 -18.41 -17.13 35.16
N GLY A 350 -17.71 -18.06 35.82
CA GLY A 350 -17.53 -19.41 35.26
C GLY A 350 -16.51 -19.50 34.12
N ARG A 351 -15.66 -18.49 33.91
CA ARG A 351 -14.73 -18.40 32.77
C ARG A 351 -13.31 -18.04 33.20
N SER A 352 -12.38 -18.01 32.24
CA SER A 352 -10.95 -17.73 32.42
C SER A 352 -10.10 -18.88 33.02
N GLU A 353 -8.80 -18.73 32.85
CA GLU A 353 -7.73 -19.60 33.33
C GLU A 353 -6.51 -18.76 33.72
N ILE A 354 -5.60 -19.35 34.49
CA ILE A 354 -4.33 -18.76 34.89
C ILE A 354 -3.20 -19.72 34.51
N THR A 355 -2.18 -19.18 33.87
CA THR A 355 -0.95 -19.90 33.50
C THR A 355 0.17 -19.46 34.43
N LEU A 356 0.86 -20.43 35.03
CA LEU A 356 1.93 -20.24 36.01
C LEU A 356 3.21 -20.91 35.51
N SER A 357 4.34 -20.21 35.60
CA SER A 357 5.66 -20.77 35.27
C SER A 357 6.77 -20.15 36.13
N ALA A 358 7.78 -20.94 36.47
CA ALA A 358 8.95 -20.52 37.25
C ALA A 358 10.20 -21.22 36.73
N GLU A 359 11.38 -20.61 36.87
CA GLU A 359 12.67 -21.19 36.47
C GLU A 359 13.17 -22.27 37.44
N GLN A 360 12.64 -22.28 38.66
CA GLN A 360 13.00 -23.25 39.71
C GLN A 360 11.76 -23.73 40.45
N ASP A 361 11.92 -24.74 41.30
CA ASP A 361 10.85 -25.27 42.12
C ASP A 361 10.37 -24.19 43.11
N VAL A 362 9.06 -23.89 43.08
CA VAL A 362 8.45 -22.88 43.95
C VAL A 362 7.18 -23.36 44.62
N ILE A 363 6.91 -22.87 45.82
CA ILE A 363 5.62 -22.97 46.50
C ILE A 363 5.01 -21.57 46.50
N ALA A 364 3.84 -21.42 45.87
CA ALA A 364 3.17 -20.14 45.76
C ALA A 364 1.78 -20.20 46.42
N GLU A 365 1.38 -19.11 47.07
CA GLU A 365 0.00 -18.88 47.52
C GLU A 365 -0.62 -17.76 46.67
N ILE A 366 -1.63 -18.11 45.88
CA ILE A 366 -2.30 -17.17 44.96
C ILE A 366 -3.79 -17.14 45.28
N GLN A 367 -4.37 -15.95 45.36
CA GLN A 367 -5.79 -15.74 45.55
C GLN A 367 -6.41 -15.08 44.32
N ILE A 368 -7.63 -15.52 43.98
CA ILE A 368 -8.51 -14.84 43.03
C ILE A 368 -9.76 -14.41 43.79
N ASN A 369 -10.06 -13.12 43.80
CA ASN A 369 -11.18 -12.55 44.55
C ASN A 369 -11.19 -12.96 46.04
N GLY A 370 -10.01 -13.05 46.65
CA GLY A 370 -9.83 -13.45 48.06
C GLY A 370 -9.88 -14.97 48.31
N GLU A 371 -10.12 -15.79 47.28
CA GLU A 371 -10.12 -17.25 47.41
C GLU A 371 -8.80 -17.87 46.94
N THR A 372 -8.14 -18.62 47.82
CA THR A 372 -6.87 -19.30 47.51
C THR A 372 -7.04 -20.40 46.44
N LEU A 373 -6.09 -20.45 45.50
CA LEU A 373 -5.99 -21.49 44.48
C LEU A 373 -5.36 -22.77 45.05
N ASN A 374 -5.89 -23.93 44.63
CA ASN A 374 -5.30 -25.22 44.96
C ASN A 374 -4.20 -25.55 43.93
N LEU A 375 -2.95 -25.26 44.27
CA LEU A 375 -1.80 -25.42 43.37
C LEU A 375 -1.03 -26.72 43.66
N ALA A 376 -0.28 -27.19 42.66
CA ALA A 376 0.69 -28.25 42.89
C ALA A 376 1.80 -27.70 43.79
N THR A 377 2.27 -28.53 44.74
CA THR A 377 3.25 -28.10 45.74
C THR A 377 4.40 -29.12 45.79
N PRO A 378 5.62 -28.76 45.35
CA PRO A 378 5.97 -27.52 44.65
C PRO A 378 5.46 -27.48 43.19
N LEU A 379 5.34 -26.27 42.63
CA LEU A 379 5.37 -26.05 41.19
C LEU A 379 6.80 -26.32 40.74
N GLN A 380 6.99 -27.24 39.79
CA GLN A 380 8.31 -27.63 39.31
C GLN A 380 8.90 -26.55 38.39
N GLY A 381 10.21 -26.31 38.53
CA GLY A 381 10.95 -25.42 37.63
C GLY A 381 10.85 -25.85 36.17
N ASP A 382 10.90 -24.88 35.26
CA ASP A 382 10.81 -25.02 33.81
C ASP A 382 9.53 -25.71 33.31
N LYS A 383 8.51 -25.80 34.17
CA LYS A 383 7.21 -26.39 33.84
C LYS A 383 6.11 -25.34 33.90
N THR A 384 5.25 -25.37 32.89
CA THR A 384 4.05 -24.53 32.82
C THR A 384 2.84 -25.25 33.39
N TYR A 385 2.08 -24.56 34.23
CA TYR A 385 0.86 -25.06 34.84
C TYR A 385 -0.33 -24.18 34.46
N ASN A 386 -1.41 -24.82 34.00
CA ASN A 386 -2.66 -24.14 33.64
C ASN A 386 -3.75 -24.51 34.65
N TYR A 387 -4.33 -23.52 35.32
CA TYR A 387 -5.41 -23.70 36.28
C TYR A 387 -6.67 -22.98 35.83
N SER A 388 -7.80 -23.66 35.97
CA SER A 388 -9.12 -23.10 35.71
C SER A 388 -9.52 -22.10 36.80
N LEU A 389 -9.96 -20.90 36.41
CA LEU A 389 -10.46 -19.88 37.34
C LEU A 389 -11.98 -19.89 37.50
N LYS A 390 -12.69 -20.77 36.79
CA LYS A 390 -14.16 -20.78 36.66
C LYS A 390 -14.93 -20.71 37.98
N ARG A 391 -14.41 -21.28 39.07
CA ARG A 391 -15.11 -21.28 40.37
C ARG A 391 -15.01 -19.96 41.14
N ARG A 392 -14.12 -19.06 40.71
CA ARG A 392 -13.70 -17.87 41.47
C ARG A 392 -13.89 -16.56 40.71
N THR A 393 -14.15 -16.61 39.41
CA THR A 393 -14.40 -15.40 38.62
C THR A 393 -15.84 -14.95 38.69
N GLU A 394 -16.03 -13.64 38.65
CA GLU A 394 -17.30 -12.94 38.54
C GLU A 394 -17.35 -12.13 37.23
N ASP A 395 -18.53 -11.64 36.86
CA ASP A 395 -18.68 -10.77 35.68
C ASP A 395 -18.05 -9.40 35.91
N GLY A 396 -17.19 -8.97 34.99
CA GLY A 396 -16.49 -7.68 35.06
C GLY A 396 -15.14 -7.77 35.76
N LEU A 397 -14.91 -6.89 36.73
CA LEU A 397 -13.61 -6.70 37.37
C LEU A 397 -13.34 -7.79 38.42
N ASN A 398 -12.21 -8.48 38.29
CA ASN A 398 -11.71 -9.50 39.19
C ASN A 398 -10.31 -9.11 39.70
N THR A 399 -9.86 -9.74 40.79
CA THR A 399 -8.58 -9.42 41.44
C THR A 399 -7.69 -10.66 41.55
N LEU A 400 -6.43 -10.50 41.19
CA LEU A 400 -5.34 -11.44 41.44
C LEU A 400 -4.51 -10.92 42.62
N PHE A 401 -4.14 -11.80 43.54
CA PHE A 401 -3.16 -11.52 44.58
C PHE A 401 -2.17 -12.68 44.72
N VAL A 402 -0.88 -12.41 44.53
CA VAL A 402 0.19 -13.38 44.81
C VAL A 402 0.71 -13.11 46.23
N GLN A 403 0.24 -13.89 47.19
CA GLN A 403 0.45 -13.64 48.62
C GLN A 403 1.84 -14.02 49.10
N SER A 404 2.39 -15.14 48.62
CA SER A 404 3.73 -15.58 48.96
C SER A 404 4.32 -16.50 47.89
N ILE A 405 5.65 -16.48 47.78
CA ILE A 405 6.44 -17.39 46.95
C ILE A 405 7.62 -17.87 47.79
N GLN A 406 7.86 -19.18 47.81
CA GLN A 406 8.95 -19.83 48.54
C GLN A 406 9.76 -20.74 47.58
N PRO A 407 11.08 -20.87 47.73
CA PRO A 407 11.92 -20.16 48.71
C PRO A 407 12.01 -18.66 48.42
N GLU A 408 12.30 -17.87 49.46
CA GLU A 408 12.47 -16.41 49.35
C GLU A 408 13.47 -16.04 48.23
N GLY A 409 13.14 -15.01 47.44
CA GLY A 409 13.91 -14.61 46.27
C GLY A 409 13.54 -15.33 44.97
N SER A 410 12.66 -16.34 45.01
CA SER A 410 12.13 -16.99 43.80
C SER A 410 11.14 -16.10 43.05
N GLN A 411 11.02 -16.33 41.75
CA GLN A 411 10.08 -15.63 40.88
C GLN A 411 9.04 -16.57 40.27
N LEU A 412 7.83 -16.07 40.09
CA LEU A 412 6.73 -16.75 39.42
C LEU A 412 6.15 -15.83 38.35
N ARG A 413 6.17 -16.28 37.09
CA ARG A 413 5.43 -15.63 36.02
C ARG A 413 3.98 -16.09 36.02
N VAL A 414 3.08 -15.12 36.03
CA VAL A 414 1.63 -15.31 36.01
C VAL A 414 1.07 -14.70 34.72
N GLN A 415 0.30 -15.49 34.00
CA GLN A 415 -0.42 -15.03 32.80
C GLN A 415 -1.92 -15.31 32.92
N ILE A 416 -2.74 -14.31 32.58
CA ILE A 416 -4.20 -14.45 32.48
C ILE A 416 -4.63 -13.87 31.12
N PRO A 417 -5.32 -14.66 30.27
CA PRO A 417 -5.78 -14.19 28.96
C PRO A 417 -6.93 -13.20 29.09
N TYR A 418 -7.13 -12.37 28.05
CA TYR A 418 -8.36 -11.61 27.87
C TYR A 418 -9.56 -12.55 27.61
N PRO A 419 -10.78 -12.17 27.99
CA PRO A 419 -11.97 -12.92 27.62
C PRO A 419 -12.13 -13.07 26.10
N THR A 420 -12.58 -14.23 25.64
CA THR A 420 -12.95 -14.50 24.24
C THR A 420 -14.47 -14.52 24.07
N LEU A 421 -15.01 -14.60 22.85
CA LEU A 421 -16.45 -14.77 22.64
C LEU A 421 -16.85 -16.25 22.76
N ILE A 422 -18.05 -16.48 23.29
CA ILE A 422 -18.75 -17.77 23.17
C ILE A 422 -20.09 -17.56 22.47
N ASP A 423 -20.54 -18.53 21.68
CA ASP A 423 -21.86 -18.48 21.05
C ASP A 423 -22.93 -18.89 22.08
N ALA A 424 -23.86 -17.98 22.34
CA ALA A 424 -25.03 -18.21 23.19
C ALA A 424 -26.35 -17.94 22.44
N THR A 425 -26.32 -17.84 21.11
CA THR A 425 -27.49 -17.45 20.30
C THR A 425 -28.71 -18.36 20.48
N ALA A 426 -28.49 -19.64 20.80
CA ALA A 426 -29.56 -20.58 21.10
C ALA A 426 -30.36 -20.20 22.36
N GLU A 427 -29.70 -19.66 23.39
CA GLU A 427 -30.32 -19.23 24.66
C GLU A 427 -31.23 -18.01 24.46
N TYR A 428 -30.88 -17.12 23.53
CA TYR A 428 -31.54 -15.84 23.33
C TYR A 428 -32.44 -15.79 22.08
N ARG A 429 -32.71 -16.94 21.44
CA ARG A 429 -33.46 -17.00 20.16
C ARG A 429 -34.73 -16.16 20.13
N ASN A 430 -35.51 -16.18 21.23
CA ASN A 430 -36.79 -15.48 21.30
C ASN A 430 -36.69 -14.02 21.78
N ALA A 431 -35.54 -13.62 22.34
CA ALA A 431 -35.36 -12.29 22.94
C ALA A 431 -35.42 -11.17 21.89
N PHE A 432 -35.05 -11.47 20.64
CA PHE A 432 -34.95 -10.48 19.57
C PHE A 432 -36.08 -10.54 18.54
N ARG A 433 -37.19 -11.23 18.84
CA ARG A 433 -38.28 -11.45 17.89
C ARG A 433 -38.85 -10.15 17.30
N LYS A 434 -39.02 -9.10 18.11
CA LYS A 434 -39.50 -7.78 17.61
C LYS A 434 -38.52 -7.17 16.60
N VAL A 435 -37.21 -7.35 16.83
CA VAL A 435 -36.15 -6.88 15.93
C VAL A 435 -36.14 -7.71 14.65
N ASP A 436 -36.32 -9.03 14.76
CA ASP A 436 -36.45 -9.94 13.62
C ASP A 436 -37.65 -9.57 12.75
N GLU A 437 -38.83 -9.41 13.35
CA GLU A 437 -40.06 -9.01 12.67
C GLU A 437 -39.91 -7.66 11.95
N LEU A 438 -39.24 -6.68 12.57
CA LEU A 438 -38.95 -5.38 11.93
C LEU A 438 -38.07 -5.53 10.68
N ILE A 439 -36.94 -6.23 10.79
CA ILE A 439 -35.99 -6.38 9.68
C ILE A 439 -36.61 -7.23 8.55
N GLU A 440 -37.32 -8.30 8.89
CA GLU A 440 -37.99 -9.16 7.92
C GLU A 440 -39.12 -8.43 7.18
N GLN A 441 -39.89 -7.58 7.89
CA GLN A 441 -40.91 -6.74 7.27
C GLN A 441 -40.28 -5.72 6.32
N ASP A 442 -39.22 -5.02 6.72
CA ASP A 442 -38.49 -4.10 5.84
C ASP A 442 -38.00 -4.81 4.57
N ILE A 443 -37.51 -6.05 4.68
CA ILE A 443 -37.05 -6.85 3.53
C ILE A 443 -38.20 -7.22 2.60
N ALA A 444 -39.33 -7.65 3.16
CA ALA A 444 -40.55 -7.92 2.40
C ALA A 444 -41.02 -6.68 1.62
N ASP A 445 -40.89 -5.50 2.23
CA ASP A 445 -41.32 -4.22 1.65
C ASP A 445 -40.31 -3.61 0.66
N GLY A 446 -39.06 -4.10 0.61
CA GLY A 446 -38.09 -3.69 -0.41
C GLY A 446 -36.65 -3.54 0.05
N PHE A 447 -36.37 -3.62 1.35
CA PHE A 447 -35.00 -3.55 1.88
C PHE A 447 -34.14 -4.72 1.37
N PRO A 448 -32.87 -4.51 0.98
CA PRO A 448 -32.08 -5.55 0.31
C PRO A 448 -31.66 -6.68 1.25
N GLY A 449 -30.91 -6.39 2.31
CA GLY A 449 -30.45 -7.39 3.26
C GLY A 449 -29.61 -6.81 4.40
N ALA A 450 -29.46 -7.61 5.45
CA ALA A 450 -28.75 -7.23 6.67
C ALA A 450 -28.06 -8.42 7.33
N VAL A 451 -27.05 -8.13 8.15
CA VAL A 451 -26.50 -9.02 9.17
C VAL A 451 -26.50 -8.26 10.50
N LEU A 452 -27.15 -8.82 11.52
CA LEU A 452 -27.16 -8.29 12.87
C LEU A 452 -26.39 -9.23 13.80
N VAL A 453 -25.35 -8.72 14.46
CA VAL A 453 -24.62 -9.41 15.52
C VAL A 453 -24.70 -8.60 16.81
N VAL A 454 -25.04 -9.26 17.92
CA VAL A 454 -25.12 -8.65 19.26
C VAL A 454 -24.22 -9.43 20.21
N VAL A 455 -23.26 -8.72 20.81
CA VAL A 455 -22.34 -9.19 21.83
C VAL A 455 -22.79 -8.67 23.19
N LYS A 456 -22.91 -9.53 24.20
CA LYS A 456 -23.22 -9.14 25.58
C LYS A 456 -22.50 -10.06 26.56
N ASP A 457 -21.82 -9.51 27.55
CA ASP A 457 -21.14 -10.28 28.60
C ASP A 457 -20.19 -11.36 28.05
N GLY A 458 -19.45 -11.01 26.99
CA GLY A 458 -18.53 -11.93 26.32
C GLY A 458 -19.20 -13.08 25.59
N LYS A 459 -20.49 -12.96 25.28
CA LYS A 459 -21.29 -13.91 24.51
C LYS A 459 -21.79 -13.25 23.23
N ILE A 460 -21.82 -13.99 22.13
CA ILE A 460 -22.68 -13.63 20.99
C ILE A 460 -24.08 -14.11 21.33
N ILE A 461 -25.00 -13.17 21.58
CA ILE A 461 -26.40 -13.47 21.93
C ILE A 461 -27.34 -13.36 20.74
N LYS A 462 -26.90 -12.72 19.65
CA LYS A 462 -27.57 -12.76 18.35
C LYS A 462 -26.56 -12.72 17.22
N GLN A 463 -26.80 -13.52 16.18
CA GLN A 463 -26.13 -13.47 14.89
C GLN A 463 -27.12 -13.97 13.84
N THR A 464 -27.58 -13.10 12.96
CA THR A 464 -28.62 -13.46 11.98
C THR A 464 -28.37 -12.70 10.68
N ALA A 465 -28.48 -13.42 9.56
CA ALA A 465 -28.43 -12.86 8.22
C ALA A 465 -29.85 -12.84 7.65
N TYR A 466 -30.22 -11.73 7.02
CA TYR A 466 -31.54 -11.46 6.49
C TYR A 466 -31.46 -11.01 5.04
N GLY A 467 -32.41 -11.43 4.21
CA GLY A 467 -32.55 -10.95 2.83
C GLY A 467 -31.40 -11.38 1.93
N TYR A 468 -30.89 -10.44 1.13
CA TYR A 468 -30.04 -10.73 -0.02
C TYR A 468 -28.76 -9.91 -0.04
N ALA A 469 -27.62 -10.57 -0.26
CA ALA A 469 -26.34 -9.93 -0.55
C ALA A 469 -26.36 -9.18 -1.90
N LYS A 470 -27.15 -9.67 -2.88
CA LYS A 470 -27.40 -9.00 -4.15
C LYS A 470 -28.85 -9.26 -4.60
N ARG A 471 -29.69 -8.23 -4.53
CA ARG A 471 -31.11 -8.28 -4.87
C ARG A 471 -31.42 -7.84 -6.30
N TYR A 472 -30.76 -6.77 -6.75
CA TYR A 472 -31.00 -6.13 -8.04
C TYR A 472 -29.81 -6.27 -9.01
N ASN A 473 -30.08 -6.12 -10.32
CA ASN A 473 -29.07 -5.86 -11.35
C ASN A 473 -28.67 -4.37 -11.42
N GLU A 474 -27.78 -4.03 -12.34
CA GLU A 474 -27.26 -2.66 -12.53
C GLU A 474 -28.36 -1.63 -12.86
N GLN A 475 -29.45 -2.08 -13.48
CA GLN A 475 -30.59 -1.26 -13.90
C GLN A 475 -31.63 -1.08 -12.78
N GLY A 476 -31.44 -1.74 -11.64
CA GLY A 476 -32.40 -1.70 -10.52
C GLY A 476 -33.58 -2.66 -10.68
N GLU A 477 -33.51 -3.60 -11.62
CA GLU A 477 -34.49 -4.67 -11.78
C GLU A 477 -34.16 -5.81 -10.83
N LEU A 478 -35.19 -6.50 -10.33
CA LEU A 478 -35.01 -7.67 -9.48
C LEU A 478 -34.34 -8.80 -10.26
N LEU A 479 -33.35 -9.46 -9.64
CA LEU A 479 -32.75 -10.66 -10.20
C LEU A 479 -33.72 -11.83 -10.10
N ASP A 480 -33.77 -12.68 -11.13
CA ASP A 480 -34.50 -13.96 -11.09
C ASP A 480 -33.98 -14.88 -9.99
N ALA A 481 -32.66 -14.81 -9.73
CA ALA A 481 -31.97 -15.57 -8.69
C ALA A 481 -31.10 -14.60 -7.85
N PRO A 482 -31.69 -13.90 -6.86
CA PRO A 482 -30.94 -13.01 -5.99
C PRO A 482 -29.99 -13.83 -5.09
N THR A 483 -28.83 -13.26 -4.76
CA THR A 483 -27.85 -13.93 -3.89
C THR A 483 -28.27 -13.80 -2.43
N PRO A 484 -28.53 -14.90 -1.70
CA PRO A 484 -28.91 -14.83 -0.29
C PRO A 484 -27.83 -14.19 0.59
N MET A 485 -28.24 -13.47 1.63
CA MET A 485 -27.34 -12.98 2.66
C MET A 485 -26.89 -14.12 3.57
N THR A 486 -25.62 -14.13 3.97
CA THR A 486 -25.07 -15.12 4.91
C THR A 486 -24.18 -14.45 5.96
N LEU A 487 -23.87 -15.14 7.05
CA LEU A 487 -22.91 -14.62 8.05
C LEU A 487 -21.47 -14.50 7.51
N ALA A 488 -21.15 -15.22 6.42
CA ALA A 488 -19.86 -15.15 5.74
C ALA A 488 -19.82 -14.04 4.67
N THR A 489 -20.94 -13.37 4.40
CA THR A 489 -20.98 -12.27 3.42
C THR A 489 -20.14 -11.10 3.93
N GLY A 490 -19.12 -10.72 3.15
CA GLY A 490 -18.29 -9.56 3.44
C GLY A 490 -18.99 -8.25 3.06
N PHE A 491 -18.79 -7.19 3.84
CA PHE A 491 -19.36 -5.87 3.58
C PHE A 491 -18.24 -4.84 3.43
N ASP A 492 -18.39 -3.90 2.48
CA ASP A 492 -17.67 -2.62 2.57
C ASP A 492 -18.24 -1.87 3.77
N ILE A 493 -17.47 -1.79 4.87
CA ILE A 493 -17.94 -1.16 6.10
C ILE A 493 -17.81 0.36 6.06
N ALA A 494 -17.39 0.93 4.92
CA ALA A 494 -17.30 2.36 4.66
C ALA A 494 -16.59 3.11 5.80
N SER A 495 -17.24 4.10 6.41
CA SER A 495 -16.61 4.93 7.45
C SER A 495 -16.31 4.22 8.77
N ASN A 496 -16.82 3.01 9.01
CA ASN A 496 -16.31 2.17 10.12
C ASN A 496 -14.81 1.85 9.95
N THR A 497 -14.24 1.96 8.73
CA THR A 497 -12.79 1.92 8.46
C THR A 497 -12.01 2.90 9.34
N LYS A 498 -12.56 4.09 9.61
CA LYS A 498 -11.92 5.10 10.47
C LYS A 498 -11.60 4.54 11.85
N SER A 499 -12.49 3.71 12.37
CA SER A 499 -12.41 3.17 13.72
C SER A 499 -11.66 1.84 13.74
N PHE A 500 -12.07 0.88 12.89
CA PHE A 500 -11.55 -0.49 12.92
C PHE A 500 -10.25 -0.71 12.14
N ALA A 501 -9.81 0.25 11.31
CA ALA A 501 -8.45 0.28 10.76
C ALA A 501 -7.65 1.41 11.37
N THR A 502 -8.02 2.67 11.08
CA THR A 502 -7.15 3.82 11.38
C THR A 502 -7.02 4.08 12.88
N ALA A 503 -8.12 4.17 13.64
CA ALA A 503 -8.05 4.44 15.07
C ALA A 503 -7.37 3.30 15.82
N MET A 504 -7.68 2.04 15.49
CA MET A 504 -7.01 0.87 16.05
C MET A 504 -5.50 0.85 15.74
N ALA A 505 -5.10 1.15 14.51
CA ALA A 505 -3.69 1.27 14.15
C ALA A 505 -2.98 2.37 14.95
N MET A 506 -3.64 3.51 15.15
CA MET A 506 -3.13 4.61 15.97
C MET A 506 -3.00 4.21 17.44
N MET A 507 -3.98 3.52 18.03
CA MET A 507 -3.89 2.99 19.40
C MET A 507 -2.73 2.01 19.55
N HIS A 508 -2.56 1.08 18.60
CA HIS A 508 -1.43 0.14 18.60
C HIS A 508 -0.07 0.86 18.45
N LEU A 509 0.02 1.93 17.66
CA LEU A 509 1.24 2.75 17.57
C LEU A 509 1.51 3.55 18.86
N VAL A 510 0.47 4.01 19.55
CA VAL A 510 0.57 4.67 20.87
C VAL A 510 1.10 3.70 21.92
N GLU A 511 0.54 2.50 21.98
CA GLU A 511 1.00 1.43 22.89
C GLU A 511 2.50 1.16 22.74
N ARG A 512 2.99 1.15 21.50
CA ARG A 512 4.40 0.90 21.17
C ARG A 512 5.31 2.12 21.39
N GLY A 513 4.77 3.24 21.86
CA GLY A 513 5.50 4.50 22.01
C GLY A 513 5.99 5.10 20.68
N LEU A 514 5.42 4.67 19.55
CA LEU A 514 5.79 5.15 18.20
C LEU A 514 4.96 6.37 17.78
N LEU A 515 3.82 6.59 18.44
CA LEU A 515 2.94 7.73 18.18
C LEU A 515 2.46 8.37 19.49
N ASP A 516 2.67 9.68 19.62
CA ASP A 516 1.97 10.57 20.54
C ASP A 516 0.88 11.35 19.79
N VAL A 517 -0.38 11.19 20.21
CA VAL A 517 -1.54 11.91 19.66
C VAL A 517 -1.50 13.42 19.92
N ASN A 518 -0.72 13.90 20.89
CA ASN A 518 -0.47 15.31 21.15
C ASN A 518 0.62 15.92 20.28
N ALA A 519 1.46 15.09 19.66
CA ALA A 519 2.54 15.58 18.84
C ALA A 519 2.00 16.35 17.61
N PRO A 520 2.71 17.40 17.17
CA PRO A 520 2.36 18.08 15.93
C PRO A 520 2.56 17.13 14.74
N ILE A 521 1.71 17.26 13.72
CA ILE A 521 1.75 16.35 12.55
C ILE A 521 3.13 16.38 11.86
N TYR A 522 3.80 17.54 11.83
CA TYR A 522 5.12 17.67 11.21
C TYR A 522 6.21 16.83 11.88
N HIS A 523 5.97 16.34 13.10
CA HIS A 523 6.89 15.42 13.76
C HIS A 523 7.02 14.10 12.97
N TYR A 524 5.91 13.61 12.41
CA TYR A 524 5.88 12.38 11.61
C TYR A 524 6.01 12.67 10.11
N LEU A 525 5.49 13.81 9.64
CA LEU A 525 5.56 14.24 8.25
C LEU A 525 6.34 15.56 8.15
N PRO A 526 7.69 15.56 8.10
CA PRO A 526 8.50 16.78 8.10
C PRO A 526 8.12 17.82 7.03
N GLU A 527 7.54 17.36 5.92
CA GLU A 527 7.01 18.18 4.82
C GLU A 527 5.69 18.91 5.15
N TYR A 528 5.01 18.56 6.24
CA TYR A 528 3.75 19.15 6.70
C TYR A 528 3.96 20.53 7.34
N ARG A 529 4.34 21.51 6.52
CA ARG A 529 4.72 22.86 6.97
C ARG A 529 4.04 23.95 6.14
N GLY A 530 3.99 25.14 6.72
CA GLY A 530 3.42 26.36 6.13
C GLY A 530 1.91 26.47 6.29
N GLN A 531 1.42 27.71 6.20
CA GLN A 531 -0.02 28.05 6.23
C GLN A 531 -0.73 27.61 7.53
N GLY A 532 0.01 27.50 8.63
CA GLY A 532 -0.53 27.14 9.96
C GLY A 532 -0.57 25.64 10.25
N ARG A 533 -0.03 24.80 9.36
CA ARG A 533 0.11 23.33 9.54
C ARG A 533 0.90 22.97 10.81
N GLU A 534 1.88 23.80 11.17
CA GLU A 534 2.75 23.60 12.34
C GLU A 534 1.97 23.54 13.65
N ALA A 535 0.79 24.16 13.70
CA ALA A 535 -0.05 24.20 14.89
C ALA A 535 -1.08 23.07 14.97
N ARG A 536 -1.05 22.07 14.07
CA ARG A 536 -2.04 20.97 14.01
C ARG A 536 -1.39 19.70 14.55
N ARG A 537 -2.11 19.04 15.45
CA ARG A 537 -1.70 17.82 16.13
C ARG A 537 -2.42 16.62 15.54
N VAL A 538 -1.88 15.42 15.77
CA VAL A 538 -2.52 14.17 15.33
C VAL A 538 -3.95 14.06 15.87
N ARG A 539 -4.17 14.40 17.15
CA ARG A 539 -5.50 14.41 17.77
C ARG A 539 -6.50 15.32 17.07
N ASP A 540 -6.06 16.43 16.47
CA ASP A 540 -6.94 17.38 15.79
C ASP A 540 -7.51 16.75 14.50
N LEU A 541 -6.77 15.83 13.87
CA LEU A 541 -7.29 15.04 12.76
C LEU A 541 -8.28 13.97 13.26
N LEU A 542 -7.91 13.24 14.31
CA LEU A 542 -8.68 12.13 14.87
C LEU A 542 -10.06 12.55 15.40
N ASN A 543 -10.16 13.75 15.97
CA ASN A 543 -11.42 14.29 16.49
C ASN A 543 -12.09 15.29 15.53
N HIS A 544 -11.61 15.41 14.28
CA HIS A 544 -12.17 16.31 13.27
C HIS A 544 -12.06 17.82 13.53
N HIS A 545 -11.16 18.29 14.41
CA HIS A 545 -10.97 19.72 14.71
C HIS A 545 -9.77 20.40 14.01
N SER A 546 -9.06 19.69 13.14
CA SER A 546 -7.88 20.19 12.40
C SER A 546 -8.12 21.39 11.48
N GLY A 547 -9.39 21.68 11.15
CA GLY A 547 -9.79 22.76 10.26
C GLY A 547 -9.85 22.39 8.77
N TYR A 548 -9.56 21.14 8.41
CA TYR A 548 -9.74 20.65 7.05
C TYR A 548 -11.22 20.59 6.65
N GLY A 549 -11.49 20.85 5.36
CA GLY A 549 -12.81 20.60 4.80
C GLY A 549 -13.19 19.11 4.83
N PRO A 550 -14.49 18.79 4.66
CA PRO A 550 -14.99 17.44 4.76
C PRO A 550 -14.33 16.50 3.75
N GLN A 551 -14.06 16.98 2.55
CA GLN A 551 -13.43 16.21 1.50
C GLN A 551 -12.80 17.09 0.43
N VAL A 552 -11.88 16.48 -0.31
CA VAL A 552 -11.36 16.93 -1.59
C VAL A 552 -11.59 15.80 -2.59
N HIS A 553 -12.23 16.13 -3.72
CA HIS A 553 -12.51 15.19 -4.81
C HIS A 553 -11.33 15.12 -5.76
N PHE A 554 -10.20 14.59 -5.29
CA PHE A 554 -8.98 14.52 -6.10
C PHE A 554 -9.21 13.74 -7.41
N PHE A 555 -10.11 12.77 -7.41
CA PHE A 555 -10.44 11.95 -8.58
C PHE A 555 -11.21 12.67 -9.69
N ASP A 556 -11.68 13.89 -9.45
CA ASP A 556 -12.50 14.69 -10.35
C ASP A 556 -11.69 15.90 -10.89
N PRO A 557 -11.47 16.01 -12.22
CA PRO A 557 -10.74 17.13 -12.80
C PRO A 557 -11.43 18.49 -12.59
N GLU A 558 -12.74 18.50 -12.35
CA GLU A 558 -13.56 19.71 -12.14
C GLU A 558 -13.81 20.00 -10.65
N ASN A 559 -13.02 19.38 -9.76
CA ASN A 559 -13.12 19.62 -8.32
C ASN A 559 -12.93 21.12 -7.94
N LYS A 560 -13.59 21.54 -6.85
CA LYS A 560 -13.67 22.95 -6.41
C LYS A 560 -12.34 23.61 -6.05
N LEU A 561 -11.27 22.85 -5.80
CA LEU A 561 -9.94 23.41 -5.49
C LEU A 561 -9.09 23.64 -6.75
N GLY A 562 -9.61 23.23 -7.92
CA GLY A 562 -8.98 23.41 -9.22
C GLY A 562 -8.10 22.23 -9.64
N LYS A 563 -7.62 22.32 -10.88
CA LYS A 563 -6.91 21.26 -11.60
C LYS A 563 -5.64 20.75 -10.90
N LEU A 564 -4.98 21.59 -10.08
CA LEU A 564 -3.82 21.19 -9.28
C LEU A 564 -4.15 20.08 -8.28
N PHE A 565 -5.40 20.01 -7.82
CA PHE A 565 -5.86 19.00 -6.88
C PHE A 565 -6.45 17.78 -7.58
N TYR A 566 -6.36 17.66 -8.90
CA TYR A 566 -6.70 16.42 -9.60
C TYR A 566 -5.57 15.38 -9.42
N SER A 567 -5.92 14.22 -8.88
CA SER A 567 -5.04 13.07 -8.72
C SER A 567 -5.81 11.75 -8.62
N ARG A 568 -5.38 10.77 -9.42
CA ARG A 568 -5.70 9.34 -9.27
C ARG A 568 -4.50 8.51 -8.83
N ASP A 569 -3.44 9.21 -8.46
CA ASP A 569 -2.22 8.63 -7.94
C ASP A 569 -2.20 8.81 -6.40
N LYS A 570 -1.92 7.71 -5.68
CA LYS A 570 -1.95 7.71 -4.21
C LYS A 570 -0.90 8.65 -3.64
N GLU A 571 0.32 8.59 -4.16
CA GLU A 571 1.45 9.33 -3.61
C GLU A 571 1.32 10.84 -3.85
N LYS A 572 0.91 11.25 -5.06
CA LYS A 572 0.53 12.62 -5.37
C LYS A 572 -0.59 13.10 -4.46
N THR A 573 -1.62 12.28 -4.23
CA THR A 573 -2.70 12.62 -3.31
C THR A 573 -2.19 12.84 -1.88
N GLN A 574 -1.34 11.95 -1.38
CA GLN A 574 -0.72 12.08 -0.05
C GLN A 574 0.15 13.34 0.06
N ARG A 575 0.96 13.64 -0.95
CA ARG A 575 1.76 14.87 -1.02
C ARG A 575 0.90 16.13 -1.04
N LEU A 576 -0.21 16.13 -1.79
CA LEU A 576 -1.16 17.25 -1.80
C LEU A 576 -1.84 17.42 -0.44
N LEU A 577 -2.27 16.32 0.20
CA LEU A 577 -2.83 16.33 1.55
C LEU A 577 -1.85 16.94 2.56
N ALA A 578 -0.57 16.54 2.49
CA ALA A 578 0.45 17.01 3.40
C ALA A 578 0.81 18.49 3.17
N THR A 579 0.85 18.96 1.92
CA THR A 579 1.50 20.25 1.60
C THR A 579 0.60 21.32 1.00
N LYS A 580 -0.54 20.98 0.38
CA LYS A 580 -1.33 21.93 -0.43
C LYS A 580 -2.79 22.10 -0.01
N VAL A 581 -3.45 21.07 0.53
CA VAL A 581 -4.90 21.17 0.84
C VAL A 581 -5.15 22.30 1.84
N PRO A 582 -6.00 23.29 1.51
CA PRO A 582 -6.26 24.42 2.38
C PRO A 582 -7.17 24.05 3.56
N PHE A 583 -7.02 24.78 4.67
CA PHE A 583 -7.95 24.73 5.78
C PHE A 583 -9.20 25.57 5.46
N ARG A 584 -10.39 25.09 5.87
CA ARG A 584 -11.64 25.86 5.76
C ARG A 584 -11.89 26.74 6.98
N VAL A 585 -11.45 26.27 8.15
CA VAL A 585 -11.57 27.00 9.42
C VAL A 585 -10.26 26.90 10.20
N GLY A 586 -10.08 27.76 11.21
CA GLY A 586 -8.94 27.68 12.12
C GLY A 586 -8.96 26.39 12.96
N ASN A 587 -7.78 25.92 13.37
CA ASN A 587 -7.67 24.71 14.21
C ASN A 587 -8.37 24.86 15.55
N GLY A 588 -9.03 23.80 15.98
CA GLY A 588 -9.73 23.74 17.26
C GLY A 588 -11.00 24.59 17.33
N LEU A 589 -11.35 25.34 16.27
CA LEU A 589 -12.51 26.23 16.30
C LEU A 589 -13.83 25.47 16.16
N GLN A 590 -13.87 24.48 15.28
CA GLN A 590 -15.11 23.73 14.99
C GLN A 590 -14.79 22.32 14.50
N ALA A 591 -15.58 21.34 14.96
CA ALA A 591 -15.57 19.99 14.42
C ALA A 591 -16.09 19.99 12.97
N THR A 592 -15.31 19.49 12.03
CA THR A 592 -15.73 19.25 10.64
C THR A 592 -15.43 17.81 10.28
N TYR A 593 -16.45 16.95 10.23
CA TYR A 593 -16.29 15.55 9.82
C TYR A 593 -15.56 15.49 8.47
N SER A 594 -14.35 14.94 8.47
CA SER A 594 -13.37 15.12 7.41
C SER A 594 -12.66 13.83 7.03
N ASP A 595 -12.97 13.36 5.82
CA ASP A 595 -12.23 12.27 5.16
C ASP A 595 -10.82 12.71 4.79
N THR A 596 -10.61 14.01 4.54
CA THR A 596 -9.27 14.59 4.32
C THR A 596 -8.36 14.32 5.51
N GLY A 597 -8.85 14.54 6.73
CA GLY A 597 -8.08 14.29 7.94
C GLY A 597 -7.71 12.82 8.11
N PHE A 598 -8.65 11.90 7.84
CA PHE A 598 -8.40 10.46 7.97
C PHE A 598 -7.49 9.88 6.88
N LYS A 599 -7.50 10.42 5.65
CA LYS A 599 -6.47 10.07 4.65
C LYS A 599 -5.07 10.49 5.10
N LEU A 600 -4.95 11.67 5.72
CA LEU A 600 -3.68 12.12 6.28
C LEU A 600 -3.24 11.24 7.47
N LEU A 601 -4.17 10.81 8.34
CA LEU A 601 -3.88 9.83 9.39
C LEU A 601 -3.37 8.49 8.82
N GLY A 602 -3.97 7.98 7.74
CA GLY A 602 -3.43 6.82 7.02
C GLY A 602 -2.00 7.05 6.52
N THR A 603 -1.70 8.23 6.00
CA THR A 603 -0.33 8.61 5.56
C THR A 603 0.66 8.65 6.73
N ILE A 604 0.23 9.11 7.91
CA ILE A 604 1.05 9.11 9.13
C ILE A 604 1.36 7.67 9.56
N ILE A 605 0.38 6.76 9.55
CA ILE A 605 0.60 5.33 9.86
C ILE A 605 1.65 4.75 8.91
N GLU A 606 1.47 4.94 7.60
CA GLU A 606 2.41 4.43 6.59
C GLU A 606 3.82 4.97 6.77
N ARG A 607 3.95 6.25 7.12
CA ARG A 607 5.25 6.87 7.39
C ARG A 607 5.93 6.32 8.64
N ILE A 608 5.17 6.05 9.70
CA ILE A 608 5.72 5.52 10.96
C ILE A 608 6.08 4.04 10.81
N ALA A 609 5.21 3.27 10.14
CA ALA A 609 5.33 1.82 10.02
C ALA A 609 6.28 1.38 8.90
N GLY A 610 6.52 2.24 7.89
CA GLY A 610 7.32 1.88 6.71
C GLY A 610 6.60 0.95 5.71
N VAL A 611 5.34 0.58 5.99
CA VAL A 611 4.51 -0.29 5.15
C VAL A 611 3.12 0.34 4.92
N PRO A 612 2.40 -0.05 3.85
CA PRO A 612 1.02 0.39 3.60
C PRO A 612 0.05 0.13 4.76
N LEU A 613 -0.98 0.97 4.90
CA LEU A 613 -1.96 0.87 5.99
C LEU A 613 -2.61 -0.51 6.08
N ASP A 614 -2.98 -1.10 4.95
CA ASP A 614 -3.62 -2.42 4.90
C ASP A 614 -2.70 -3.52 5.41
N GLN A 615 -1.43 -3.51 5.01
CA GLN A 615 -0.43 -4.46 5.50
C GLN A 615 -0.22 -4.31 7.01
N TYR A 616 -0.13 -3.08 7.51
CA TYR A 616 0.07 -2.83 8.93
C TYR A 616 -1.06 -3.42 9.79
N VAL A 617 -2.32 -3.13 9.44
CA VAL A 617 -3.46 -3.64 10.24
C VAL A 617 -3.65 -5.15 10.09
N GLU A 618 -3.38 -5.71 8.91
CA GLU A 618 -3.48 -7.15 8.69
C GLU A 618 -2.43 -7.92 9.49
N GLN A 619 -1.18 -7.44 9.51
CA GLN A 619 -0.07 -8.13 10.20
C GLN A 619 -0.12 -7.96 11.72
N HIS A 620 -0.49 -6.78 12.20
CA HIS A 620 -0.34 -6.44 13.62
C HIS A 620 -1.64 -6.48 14.43
N ILE A 621 -2.80 -6.54 13.76
CA ILE A 621 -4.10 -6.50 14.44
C ILE A 621 -4.93 -7.70 14.01
N TYR A 622 -5.21 -7.87 12.72
CA TYR A 622 -6.20 -8.85 12.25
C TYR A 622 -5.65 -10.28 12.31
N ALA A 623 -4.46 -10.55 11.78
CA ALA A 623 -3.87 -11.88 11.81
C ALA A 623 -3.59 -12.41 13.24
N PRO A 624 -3.04 -11.60 14.18
CA PRO A 624 -2.90 -12.05 15.57
C PRO A 624 -4.23 -12.40 16.24
N LEU A 625 -5.30 -11.68 15.91
CA LEU A 625 -6.66 -11.96 16.39
C LEU A 625 -7.35 -13.12 15.66
N GLY A 626 -6.74 -13.69 14.63
CA GLY A 626 -7.31 -14.77 13.82
C GLY A 626 -8.42 -14.33 12.87
N LEU A 627 -8.43 -13.06 12.45
CA LEU A 627 -9.44 -12.50 11.54
C LEU A 627 -9.01 -12.71 10.10
N HIS A 628 -9.79 -13.48 9.34
CA HIS A 628 -9.46 -13.88 7.97
C HIS A 628 -10.32 -13.18 6.92
N ASP A 629 -11.43 -12.57 7.31
CA ASP A 629 -12.38 -11.91 6.43
C ASP A 629 -12.42 -10.38 6.63
N THR A 630 -11.44 -9.84 7.36
CA THR A 630 -11.22 -8.42 7.57
C THR A 630 -10.01 -7.93 6.79
N MET A 631 -10.21 -7.20 5.70
CA MET A 631 -9.12 -6.81 4.79
C MET A 631 -9.46 -5.62 3.89
N PHE A 632 -8.42 -4.97 3.35
CA PHE A 632 -8.60 -4.02 2.25
C PHE A 632 -8.48 -4.71 0.88
N THR A 633 -9.17 -4.16 -0.12
CA THR A 633 -9.03 -4.54 -1.54
C THR A 633 -9.17 -6.06 -1.82
N PRO A 634 -10.22 -6.72 -1.31
CA PRO A 634 -10.30 -8.19 -1.29
C PRO A 634 -10.20 -8.84 -2.68
N LEU A 635 -10.70 -8.21 -3.74
CA LEU A 635 -10.58 -8.75 -5.10
C LEU A 635 -9.11 -8.84 -5.58
N ARG A 636 -8.25 -7.89 -5.17
CA ARG A 636 -6.80 -7.97 -5.45
C ARG A 636 -6.11 -9.06 -4.64
N LYS A 637 -6.76 -9.58 -3.60
CA LYS A 637 -6.30 -10.68 -2.75
C LYS A 637 -6.95 -12.02 -3.14
N GLY A 638 -7.54 -12.10 -4.33
CA GLY A 638 -8.07 -13.34 -4.90
C GLY A 638 -9.48 -13.72 -4.45
N ARG A 639 -10.17 -12.85 -3.69
CA ARG A 639 -11.58 -13.06 -3.33
C ARG A 639 -12.50 -12.80 -4.52
N LEU A 640 -13.65 -13.45 -4.55
CA LEU A 640 -14.65 -13.34 -5.60
C LEU A 640 -15.71 -12.28 -5.24
N PRO A 641 -16.22 -11.50 -6.21
CA PRO A 641 -17.28 -10.52 -5.95
C PRO A 641 -18.52 -11.11 -5.28
N SER A 642 -18.86 -12.37 -5.58
CA SER A 642 -20.02 -13.08 -5.00
C SER A 642 -19.91 -13.32 -3.48
N GLU A 643 -18.72 -13.20 -2.90
CA GLU A 643 -18.52 -13.31 -1.45
C GLU A 643 -18.94 -12.02 -0.71
N PHE A 644 -19.18 -10.92 -1.43
CA PHE A 644 -19.46 -9.62 -0.84
C PHE A 644 -20.87 -9.15 -1.15
N ALA A 645 -21.46 -8.46 -0.17
CA ALA A 645 -22.70 -7.75 -0.37
C ALA A 645 -22.49 -6.64 -1.42
N ALA A 646 -23.41 -6.56 -2.37
CA ALA A 646 -23.46 -5.49 -3.35
C ALA A 646 -23.70 -4.15 -2.64
N THR A 647 -23.06 -3.08 -3.11
CA THR A 647 -23.19 -1.76 -2.48
C THR A 647 -24.08 -0.83 -3.27
N GLU A 648 -23.77 -0.51 -4.53
CA GLU A 648 -24.62 0.36 -5.35
C GLU A 648 -24.80 -0.25 -6.75
N LEU A 649 -26.00 -0.08 -7.30
CA LEU A 649 -26.46 -0.70 -8.54
C LEU A 649 -25.60 -0.33 -9.74
N ASN A 650 -25.43 0.97 -9.96
CA ASN A 650 -24.73 1.51 -11.11
C ASN A 650 -23.45 2.21 -10.67
N GLY A 651 -22.56 1.44 -10.05
CA GLY A 651 -21.24 1.91 -9.65
C GLY A 651 -21.28 2.96 -8.56
N ASN A 652 -20.71 4.13 -8.83
CA ASN A 652 -20.79 5.29 -7.95
C ASN A 652 -21.48 6.50 -8.58
N THR A 653 -22.41 6.22 -9.51
CA THR A 653 -23.12 7.23 -10.31
C THR A 653 -24.33 7.85 -9.62
N ARG A 654 -24.82 7.29 -8.51
CA ARG A 654 -26.03 7.73 -7.81
C ARG A 654 -27.21 7.70 -8.78
N GLY A 655 -27.34 6.57 -9.48
CA GLY A 655 -28.36 6.36 -10.52
C GLY A 655 -28.19 7.32 -11.69
N GLY A 656 -26.95 7.57 -12.11
CA GLY A 656 -26.62 8.49 -13.22
C GLY A 656 -26.56 9.98 -12.87
N ARG A 657 -26.70 10.38 -11.60
CA ARG A 657 -26.70 11.79 -11.16
C ARG A 657 -25.30 12.37 -10.91
N VAL A 658 -24.32 11.51 -10.68
CA VAL A 658 -22.91 11.85 -10.49
C VAL A 658 -22.15 11.30 -11.69
N GLU A 659 -21.34 12.16 -12.30
CA GLU A 659 -20.51 11.81 -13.44
C GLU A 659 -19.12 12.43 -13.28
N PHE A 660 -18.10 11.65 -13.61
CA PHE A 660 -16.72 12.11 -13.82
C PHE A 660 -16.00 11.08 -14.70
N PRO A 661 -14.87 11.44 -15.34
CA PRO A 661 -14.21 10.54 -16.30
C PRO A 661 -13.86 9.17 -15.70
N GLY A 662 -14.26 8.06 -16.32
CA GLY A 662 -13.93 6.71 -15.79
C GLY A 662 -14.61 6.35 -14.47
N ILE A 663 -15.74 6.97 -14.16
CA ILE A 663 -16.66 6.52 -13.12
C ILE A 663 -17.08 5.07 -13.37
N ARG A 664 -17.21 4.25 -12.32
CA ARG A 664 -17.69 2.87 -12.43
C ARG A 664 -19.19 2.89 -12.69
N THR A 665 -19.67 2.00 -13.54
CA THR A 665 -21.08 1.91 -13.98
C THR A 665 -21.61 0.47 -13.96
N TYR A 666 -21.17 -0.31 -12.97
CA TYR A 666 -21.57 -1.71 -12.76
C TYR A 666 -21.85 -1.94 -11.27
N THR A 667 -22.55 -3.02 -10.91
CA THR A 667 -22.89 -3.29 -9.51
C THR A 667 -21.61 -3.53 -8.70
N LEU A 668 -21.35 -2.68 -7.71
CA LEU A 668 -20.11 -2.76 -6.93
C LEU A 668 -20.20 -3.88 -5.89
N GLN A 669 -19.27 -4.85 -5.97
CA GLN A 669 -19.11 -5.96 -5.02
C GLN A 669 -17.61 -6.24 -4.80
N GLY A 670 -17.16 -6.28 -3.54
CA GLY A 670 -15.75 -6.52 -3.19
C GLY A 670 -14.79 -5.37 -3.53
N GLU A 671 -15.31 -4.24 -4.01
CA GLU A 671 -14.55 -3.03 -4.27
C GLU A 671 -15.07 -1.89 -3.40
N VAL A 672 -14.16 -1.10 -2.81
CA VAL A 672 -14.57 0.04 -1.99
C VAL A 672 -15.47 0.97 -2.80
N HIS A 673 -16.59 1.34 -2.21
CA HIS A 673 -17.60 2.20 -2.81
C HIS A 673 -17.11 3.66 -2.92
N ASP A 674 -16.48 4.16 -1.86
CA ASP A 674 -16.01 5.54 -1.75
C ASP A 674 -15.01 5.89 -2.87
N GLU A 675 -15.35 6.91 -3.65
CA GLU A 675 -14.60 7.33 -4.83
C GLU A 675 -13.21 7.86 -4.45
N LYS A 676 -13.11 8.52 -3.30
CA LYS A 676 -11.83 9.12 -2.83
C LYS A 676 -10.85 8.02 -2.45
N ALA A 677 -11.33 6.94 -1.83
CA ALA A 677 -10.52 5.77 -1.53
C ALA A 677 -10.15 5.02 -2.81
N PHE A 678 -11.14 4.69 -3.66
CA PHE A 678 -10.90 3.89 -4.86
C PHE A 678 -9.94 4.57 -5.84
N TYR A 679 -10.27 5.77 -6.31
CA TYR A 679 -9.54 6.41 -7.41
C TYR A 679 -8.28 7.14 -6.96
N SER A 680 -8.29 7.78 -5.78
CA SER A 680 -7.17 8.65 -5.36
C SER A 680 -6.25 8.02 -4.32
N MET A 681 -6.63 6.88 -3.74
CA MET A 681 -5.84 6.18 -2.71
C MET A 681 -5.67 4.69 -3.02
N GLN A 682 -5.95 4.27 -4.27
CA GLN A 682 -5.84 2.89 -4.71
C GLN A 682 -6.57 1.89 -3.78
N GLY A 683 -7.73 2.26 -3.25
CA GLY A 683 -8.57 1.42 -2.41
C GLY A 683 -8.13 1.26 -0.95
N VAL A 684 -6.95 1.78 -0.56
CA VAL A 684 -6.44 1.72 0.82
C VAL A 684 -6.35 3.13 1.38
N ALA A 685 -7.34 3.53 2.16
CA ALA A 685 -7.41 4.88 2.73
C ALA A 685 -7.86 4.86 4.19
N GLY A 686 -7.34 5.78 4.99
CA GLY A 686 -7.68 5.82 6.41
C GLY A 686 -9.16 6.15 6.72
N HIS A 687 -9.93 6.61 5.73
CA HIS A 687 -11.34 6.98 5.93
C HIS A 687 -12.35 5.94 5.43
N ALA A 688 -11.94 5.02 4.53
CA ALA A 688 -12.79 4.02 3.88
C ALA A 688 -11.94 2.94 3.16
N GLY A 689 -12.53 1.77 2.90
CA GLY A 689 -11.91 0.70 2.10
C GLY A 689 -11.73 -0.63 2.81
N LEU A 690 -12.00 -0.68 4.11
CA LEU A 690 -11.99 -1.92 4.87
C LEU A 690 -13.26 -2.74 4.55
N PHE A 691 -13.07 -4.03 4.34
CA PHE A 691 -14.13 -5.03 4.28
C PHE A 691 -14.08 -5.89 5.54
N SER A 692 -15.24 -6.33 6.02
CA SER A 692 -15.35 -7.23 7.17
C SER A 692 -16.65 -8.03 7.14
N THR A 693 -16.73 -9.08 7.96
CA THR A 693 -17.97 -9.81 8.28
C THR A 693 -18.48 -9.43 9.68
N GLY A 694 -19.72 -9.84 9.99
CA GLY A 694 -20.29 -9.68 11.33
C GLY A 694 -19.48 -10.41 12.42
N PRO A 695 -19.14 -11.70 12.24
CA PRO A 695 -18.30 -12.45 13.18
C PRO A 695 -16.92 -11.84 13.44
N ASP A 696 -16.19 -11.40 12.41
CA ASP A 696 -14.87 -10.78 12.61
C ASP A 696 -14.98 -9.45 13.38
N LEU A 697 -15.97 -8.61 13.05
CA LEU A 697 -16.22 -7.38 13.79
C LEU A 697 -16.58 -7.65 15.26
N ALA A 698 -17.25 -8.77 15.57
CA ALA A 698 -17.59 -9.14 16.94
C ALA A 698 -16.32 -9.34 17.78
N VAL A 699 -15.26 -9.94 17.21
CA VAL A 699 -13.97 -10.09 17.89
C VAL A 699 -13.31 -8.73 18.14
N LEU A 700 -13.33 -7.82 17.15
CA LEU A 700 -12.80 -6.46 17.32
C LEU A 700 -13.58 -5.66 18.38
N VAL A 701 -14.90 -5.76 18.37
CA VAL A 701 -15.78 -5.16 19.38
C VAL A 701 -15.50 -5.74 20.77
N GLN A 702 -15.33 -7.05 20.89
CA GLN A 702 -14.98 -7.69 22.16
C GLN A 702 -13.59 -7.27 22.64
N ALA A 703 -12.61 -7.12 21.73
CA ALA A 703 -11.28 -6.64 22.09
C ALA A 703 -11.32 -5.23 22.70
N LEU A 704 -12.21 -4.36 22.19
CA LEU A 704 -12.45 -3.03 22.73
C LEU A 704 -13.19 -3.10 24.08
N LEU A 705 -14.23 -3.93 24.21
CA LEU A 705 -14.92 -4.16 25.50
C LEU A 705 -14.00 -4.76 26.57
N ASN A 706 -12.98 -5.50 26.16
CA ASN A 706 -11.95 -6.07 27.02
C ASN A 706 -10.89 -5.04 27.49
N GLY A 707 -10.90 -3.83 26.93
CA GLY A 707 -9.89 -2.82 27.22
C GLY A 707 -8.61 -2.94 26.40
N GLY A 708 -8.64 -3.63 25.25
CA GLY A 708 -7.55 -3.63 24.25
C GLY A 708 -6.89 -4.97 23.94
N GLY A 709 -7.56 -6.10 24.17
CA GLY A 709 -7.03 -7.41 23.78
C GLY A 709 -8.07 -8.54 23.76
N TYR A 710 -7.67 -9.70 23.25
CA TYR A 710 -8.56 -10.86 23.05
C TYR A 710 -7.76 -12.17 23.16
N GLY A 711 -8.16 -13.07 24.06
CA GLY A 711 -7.36 -14.25 24.38
C GLY A 711 -5.94 -13.87 24.83
N ASN A 712 -4.92 -14.47 24.20
CA ASN A 712 -3.52 -14.18 24.49
C ASN A 712 -2.96 -12.98 23.71
N VAL A 713 -3.78 -12.31 22.89
CA VAL A 713 -3.34 -11.16 22.10
C VAL A 713 -3.64 -9.87 22.86
N HIS A 714 -2.59 -9.10 23.10
CA HIS A 714 -2.65 -7.74 23.59
C HIS A 714 -2.40 -6.77 22.43
N LEU A 715 -3.26 -5.75 22.27
CA LEU A 715 -3.10 -4.70 21.26
C LEU A 715 -2.70 -3.36 21.89
N PHE A 716 -3.35 -2.99 22.99
CA PHE A 716 -3.09 -1.76 23.73
C PHE A 716 -3.68 -1.84 25.14
N GLU A 717 -3.17 -1.03 26.06
CA GLU A 717 -3.73 -0.92 27.41
C GLU A 717 -5.07 -0.16 27.44
N ASN A 718 -5.88 -0.41 28.46
CA ASN A 718 -7.17 0.28 28.62
C ASN A 718 -7.00 1.80 28.71
N SER A 719 -5.89 2.29 29.27
CA SER A 719 -5.59 3.72 29.35
C SER A 719 -5.43 4.37 27.96
N VAL A 720 -4.96 3.63 26.96
CA VAL A 720 -4.91 4.09 25.56
C VAL A 720 -6.32 4.16 24.99
N LEU A 721 -7.16 3.15 25.24
CA LEU A 721 -8.55 3.17 24.83
C LEU A 721 -9.31 4.35 25.45
N ASP A 722 -9.12 4.61 26.75
CA ASP A 722 -9.73 5.73 27.47
C ASP A 722 -9.39 7.08 26.82
N ILE A 723 -8.15 7.26 26.36
CA ILE A 723 -7.74 8.46 25.62
C ILE A 723 -8.51 8.60 24.30
N PHE A 724 -8.75 7.49 23.61
CA PHE A 724 -9.41 7.49 22.29
C PHE A 724 -10.93 7.61 22.38
N THR A 725 -11.54 7.13 23.46
CA THR A 725 -13.00 7.19 23.67
C THR A 725 -13.42 8.34 24.56
N ALA A 726 -12.49 9.06 25.20
CA ALA A 726 -12.79 10.27 25.96
C ALA A 726 -13.56 11.31 25.11
N PRO A 727 -14.56 12.00 25.69
CA PRO A 727 -15.33 12.99 24.94
C PRO A 727 -14.47 14.22 24.70
N HIS A 728 -14.52 14.77 23.49
CA HIS A 728 -13.88 16.05 23.22
C HIS A 728 -14.56 17.18 24.02
N ALA A 729 -13.76 18.08 24.58
CA ALA A 729 -14.21 19.07 25.57
C ALA A 729 -15.26 20.07 25.05
N ARG A 730 -15.32 20.31 23.73
CA ARG A 730 -16.28 21.24 23.10
C ARG A 730 -17.39 20.55 22.32
N ASP A 731 -17.21 19.27 22.02
CA ASP A 731 -18.15 18.48 21.22
C ASP A 731 -18.07 17.04 21.71
N ARG A 732 -18.98 16.67 22.61
CA ARG A 732 -18.94 15.38 23.29
C ARG A 732 -19.31 14.22 22.36
N SER A 733 -19.80 14.52 21.15
CA SER A 733 -20.17 13.53 20.12
C SER A 733 -18.96 12.88 19.44
N PHE A 734 -17.74 13.36 19.71
CA PHE A 734 -16.50 12.81 19.18
C PHE A 734 -15.55 12.33 20.29
N GLY A 735 -14.99 11.15 20.06
CA GLY A 735 -13.68 10.74 20.58
C GLY A 735 -12.59 10.89 19.50
N LEU A 736 -11.41 10.32 19.74
CA LEU A 736 -10.36 10.22 18.74
C LEU A 736 -10.63 9.02 17.82
N GLY A 737 -11.22 9.23 16.64
CA GLY A 737 -11.55 8.12 15.74
C GLY A 737 -12.93 7.50 15.94
N TRP A 738 -13.75 8.05 16.84
CA TRP A 738 -15.03 7.47 17.25
C TRP A 738 -16.13 8.52 17.36
N ARG A 739 -17.35 8.13 17.02
CA ARG A 739 -18.56 8.82 17.48
C ARG A 739 -18.92 8.35 18.87
N ARG A 740 -19.60 9.21 19.63
CA ARG A 740 -20.11 8.89 20.97
C ARG A 740 -21.59 9.21 21.08
N ALA A 741 -22.31 8.49 21.94
CA ALA A 741 -23.73 8.73 22.17
C ALA A 741 -24.05 10.16 22.64
N ALA A 742 -23.09 10.79 23.34
CA ALA A 742 -23.14 12.19 23.77
C ALA A 742 -24.46 12.54 24.48
N ASP A 743 -24.73 11.86 25.60
CA ASP A 743 -25.92 12.09 26.42
C ASP A 743 -27.24 12.01 25.61
N GLY A 744 -27.28 11.14 24.58
CA GLY A 744 -28.44 10.91 23.73
C GLY A 744 -28.59 11.85 22.52
N GLU A 745 -27.65 12.77 22.30
CA GLU A 745 -27.65 13.66 21.13
C GLU A 745 -27.62 12.89 19.80
N LEU A 746 -26.97 11.73 19.77
CA LEU A 746 -26.86 10.86 18.59
C LEU A 746 -27.79 9.63 18.66
N ARG A 747 -29.00 9.76 19.25
CA ARG A 747 -29.99 8.66 19.35
C ARG A 747 -30.37 8.01 18.01
N TRP A 748 -30.25 8.73 16.89
CA TRP A 748 -30.48 8.19 15.56
C TRP A 748 -29.46 7.11 15.17
N HIS A 749 -28.27 7.11 15.79
CA HIS A 749 -27.25 6.07 15.68
C HIS A 749 -27.30 5.15 16.90
N PHE A 750 -27.15 5.67 18.11
CA PHE A 750 -26.95 4.85 19.30
C PHE A 750 -28.23 4.33 19.95
N GLY A 751 -29.41 4.74 19.49
CA GLY A 751 -30.67 4.52 20.21
C GLY A 751 -30.78 5.40 21.47
N PRO A 752 -31.94 5.40 22.14
CA PRO A 752 -32.21 6.25 23.29
C PRO A 752 -31.64 5.69 24.61
N TYR A 753 -31.23 4.42 24.65
CA TYR A 753 -30.81 3.71 25.86
C TYR A 753 -29.29 3.57 26.00
N ALA A 754 -28.52 4.03 25.01
CA ALA A 754 -27.08 3.98 25.07
C ALA A 754 -26.52 4.80 26.24
N SER A 755 -25.54 4.23 26.94
CA SER A 755 -24.87 4.94 28.02
C SER A 755 -24.03 6.12 27.50
N ASN A 756 -23.62 7.00 28.41
CA ASN A 756 -22.70 8.08 28.09
C ASN A 756 -21.28 7.60 27.78
N GLU A 757 -21.00 6.31 28.01
CA GLU A 757 -19.75 5.66 27.65
C GLU A 757 -19.77 5.13 26.21
N ALA A 758 -20.98 4.91 25.65
CA ALA A 758 -21.15 4.30 24.35
C ALA A 758 -20.45 5.08 23.21
N PHE A 759 -19.73 4.31 22.38
CA PHE A 759 -19.00 4.80 21.23
C PHE A 759 -19.12 3.83 20.05
N GLY A 760 -18.81 4.30 18.85
CA GLY A 760 -18.99 3.51 17.62
C GLY A 760 -18.88 4.35 16.37
N HIS A 761 -19.35 3.84 15.25
CA HIS A 761 -19.39 4.60 14.00
C HIS A 761 -20.46 4.06 13.03
N THR A 762 -20.87 4.90 12.09
CA THR A 762 -21.72 4.50 10.94
C THR A 762 -20.94 4.49 9.64
N GLY A 763 -21.43 3.77 8.63
CA GLY A 763 -20.85 3.66 7.30
C GLY A 763 -21.86 4.05 6.24
N TRP A 764 -21.40 4.80 5.24
CA TRP A 764 -22.26 5.32 4.16
C TRP A 764 -23.03 4.21 3.44
N THR A 765 -22.44 3.03 3.28
CA THR A 765 -23.02 1.83 2.66
C THR A 765 -24.22 1.24 3.41
N GLY A 766 -24.47 1.66 4.65
CA GLY A 766 -25.57 1.14 5.47
C GLY A 766 -25.12 0.39 6.73
N THR A 767 -23.87 0.56 7.17
CA THR A 767 -23.33 -0.17 8.32
C THR A 767 -23.34 0.68 9.59
N ALA A 768 -23.51 0.07 10.75
CA ALA A 768 -23.47 0.75 12.05
C ALA A 768 -22.87 -0.16 13.13
N THR A 769 -22.10 0.44 14.03
CA THR A 769 -21.56 -0.22 15.21
C THR A 769 -21.85 0.61 16.46
N VAL A 770 -22.16 -0.07 17.56
CA VAL A 770 -22.29 0.50 18.91
C VAL A 770 -21.52 -0.39 19.87
N ILE A 771 -20.70 0.21 20.71
CA ILE A 771 -19.91 -0.43 21.76
C ILE A 771 -20.22 0.35 23.03
N ASP A 772 -20.83 -0.31 24.01
CA ASP A 772 -21.29 0.28 25.26
C ASP A 772 -20.64 -0.43 26.45
N PRO A 773 -19.46 0.06 26.91
CA PRO A 773 -18.72 -0.56 28.00
C PRO A 773 -19.50 -0.65 29.31
N ALA A 774 -20.35 0.34 29.60
CA ALA A 774 -21.16 0.38 30.83
C ALA A 774 -22.17 -0.78 30.91
N LEU A 775 -22.54 -1.35 29.76
CA LEU A 775 -23.47 -2.48 29.66
C LEU A 775 -22.80 -3.74 29.15
N ASP A 776 -21.49 -3.71 28.93
CA ASP A 776 -20.70 -4.75 28.25
C ASP A 776 -21.36 -5.27 26.97
N LEU A 777 -21.84 -4.33 26.14
CA LEU A 777 -22.68 -4.57 24.98
C LEU A 777 -22.00 -4.10 23.70
N GLY A 778 -22.09 -4.93 22.66
CA GLY A 778 -21.68 -4.63 21.30
C GLY A 778 -22.82 -4.89 20.32
N ILE A 779 -23.10 -3.96 19.42
CA ILE A 779 -24.13 -4.10 18.38
C ILE A 779 -23.47 -3.82 17.03
N ILE A 780 -23.59 -4.76 16.11
CA ILE A 780 -23.04 -4.69 14.75
C ILE A 780 -24.19 -4.92 13.78
N LEU A 781 -24.57 -3.87 13.05
CA LEU A 781 -25.58 -3.93 12.00
C LEU A 781 -24.90 -3.65 10.65
N LEU A 782 -24.73 -4.69 9.83
CA LEU A 782 -24.17 -4.57 8.49
C LEU A 782 -25.31 -4.71 7.48
N THR A 783 -25.52 -3.68 6.66
CA THR A 783 -26.54 -3.74 5.61
C THR A 783 -25.94 -3.33 4.29
N ASN A 784 -26.60 -3.73 3.20
CA ASN A 784 -26.36 -3.21 1.87
C ASN A 784 -27.48 -2.23 1.48
N ALA A 785 -27.89 -1.34 2.39
CA ALA A 785 -29.00 -0.38 2.17
C ALA A 785 -28.86 0.49 0.91
N ARG A 786 -27.64 0.64 0.36
CA ARG A 786 -27.40 1.37 -0.91
C ARG A 786 -27.64 0.53 -2.16
N HIS A 787 -27.78 -0.79 -2.02
CA HIS A 787 -28.08 -1.72 -3.11
C HIS A 787 -29.57 -1.73 -3.37
N SER A 788 -30.09 -0.54 -3.71
CA SER A 788 -31.50 -0.27 -3.95
C SER A 788 -31.64 0.80 -5.03
N PRO A 789 -32.80 0.86 -5.70
CA PRO A 789 -33.12 1.99 -6.57
C PRO A 789 -33.02 3.33 -5.84
N ILE A 790 -32.84 4.39 -6.62
CA ILE A 790 -32.91 5.77 -6.12
C ILE A 790 -34.31 6.31 -6.39
N ILE A 791 -34.85 6.96 -5.37
CA ILE A 791 -36.12 7.66 -5.38
C ILE A 791 -35.87 9.17 -5.42
N GLU A 792 -36.75 9.89 -6.13
CA GLU A 792 -36.66 11.34 -6.29
C GLU A 792 -37.57 12.04 -5.28
N GLU A 793 -37.00 12.97 -4.51
CA GLU A 793 -37.75 13.91 -3.69
C GLU A 793 -37.24 15.33 -3.97
N GLY A 794 -37.95 16.06 -4.85
CA GLY A 794 -37.59 17.43 -5.23
C GLY A 794 -36.21 17.56 -5.87
N ASP A 795 -35.40 18.53 -5.44
CA ASP A 795 -34.01 18.71 -5.90
C ASP A 795 -33.02 17.70 -5.28
N GLY A 796 -33.50 16.81 -4.41
CA GLY A 796 -32.72 15.78 -3.72
C GLY A 796 -32.92 14.37 -4.29
N TYR A 797 -31.99 13.47 -3.96
CA TYR A 797 -32.13 12.04 -4.23
C TYR A 797 -31.86 11.24 -2.96
N GLU A 798 -32.57 10.12 -2.79
CA GLU A 798 -32.33 9.17 -1.72
C GLU A 798 -32.33 7.74 -2.25
N PHE A 799 -31.56 6.86 -1.61
CA PHE A 799 -31.64 5.42 -1.91
C PHE A 799 -32.85 4.85 -1.19
N LEU A 800 -33.72 4.13 -1.88
CA LEU A 800 -34.92 3.51 -1.31
C LEU A 800 -34.61 2.74 0.00
N GLY A 801 -33.47 2.04 0.07
CA GLY A 801 -33.03 1.34 1.27
C GLY A 801 -32.84 2.22 2.52
N LYS A 802 -32.73 3.55 2.38
CA LYS A 802 -32.66 4.49 3.51
C LYS A 802 -33.99 4.99 4.04
N GLN A 803 -35.10 4.69 3.36
CA GLN A 803 -36.42 5.00 3.91
C GLN A 803 -36.86 3.98 4.97
N PHE A 804 -36.24 2.80 4.99
CA PHE A 804 -36.54 1.74 5.94
C PHE A 804 -35.86 1.96 7.29
N GLU A 805 -36.51 1.49 8.35
CA GLU A 805 -36.01 1.59 9.73
C GLU A 805 -34.67 0.85 9.90
N THR A 806 -34.53 -0.33 9.27
CA THR A 806 -33.27 -1.09 9.22
C THR A 806 -32.15 -0.27 8.58
N GLY A 807 -32.45 0.49 7.53
CA GLY A 807 -31.50 1.37 6.87
C GLY A 807 -31.10 2.58 7.71
N ASN A 808 -31.92 3.00 8.67
CA ASN A 808 -31.70 4.17 9.54
C ASN A 808 -31.07 3.83 10.89
N TYR A 809 -30.82 2.56 11.17
CA TYR A 809 -30.09 2.01 12.33
C TYR A 809 -30.80 2.17 13.67
N GLY A 810 -31.22 3.38 14.02
CA GLY A 810 -31.68 3.76 15.36
C GLY A 810 -32.78 2.87 15.92
N SER A 811 -33.75 2.48 15.10
CA SER A 811 -34.86 1.61 15.53
C SER A 811 -34.42 0.18 15.81
N VAL A 812 -33.56 -0.40 14.95
CA VAL A 812 -32.96 -1.73 15.19
C VAL A 812 -32.11 -1.70 16.47
N ILE A 813 -31.29 -0.67 16.65
CA ILE A 813 -30.44 -0.51 17.83
C ILE A 813 -31.28 -0.33 19.10
N THR A 814 -32.37 0.44 19.02
CA THR A 814 -33.34 0.60 20.13
C THR A 814 -33.95 -0.74 20.52
N GLY A 815 -34.44 -1.53 19.56
CA GLY A 815 -35.01 -2.85 19.84
C GLY A 815 -33.99 -3.84 20.41
N VAL A 816 -32.70 -3.73 20.03
CA VAL A 816 -31.63 -4.52 20.65
C VAL A 816 -31.44 -4.14 22.13
N TYR A 817 -31.43 -2.84 22.46
CA TYR A 817 -31.37 -2.40 23.85
C TYR A 817 -32.57 -2.88 24.66
N GLU A 818 -33.79 -2.77 24.11
CA GLU A 818 -35.01 -3.24 24.80
C GLU A 818 -34.96 -4.74 25.09
N ALA A 819 -34.49 -5.54 24.12
CA ALA A 819 -34.29 -6.98 24.29
C ALA A 819 -33.23 -7.32 25.36
N VAL A 820 -32.10 -6.58 25.39
CA VAL A 820 -31.01 -6.83 26.34
C VAL A 820 -31.37 -6.37 27.75
N LEU A 821 -32.06 -5.24 27.87
CA LEU A 821 -32.44 -4.64 29.15
C LEU A 821 -33.77 -5.16 29.71
N ASN A 822 -34.46 -6.06 28.97
CA ASN A 822 -35.79 -6.59 29.31
C ASN A 822 -36.82 -5.47 29.58
N LEU A 823 -36.88 -4.46 28.72
CA LEU A 823 -37.76 -3.30 28.85
C LEU A 823 -39.16 -3.51 28.23
N ASP A 824 -39.50 -4.76 27.93
CA ASP A 824 -40.75 -5.17 27.27
C ASP A 824 -42.02 -4.89 28.07
#